data_AF-A0A9D5V102-F1
#
_entry.id   AF-A0A9D5V102-F1
#
_cell.length_a   1.000
_cell.length_b   1.000
_cell.length_c   1.000
_cell.angle_alpha   90.00
_cell.angle_beta   90.00
_cell.angle_gamma   90.00
#
_symmetry.space_group_name_H-M   'P 1'
#
loop_
_entity.id
_entity.type
_entity.pdbx_description
1 polymer ?
#
loop_
_entity_poly.entity_id
_entity_poly.type
_entity_poly.pdbx_seq_one_letter_code
_entity_poly.pdbx_strand_id
1 'polypeptide(L)'
;MKPLQAWVIGILLASCLVYSGVLAWHLGWNTELAVIAPVEPLRLRLGVPELRDGVMQQAVERFVREVERHSQGRVIVTVMETGSLSEAEQLISLARMGQREMVLLPLSMLGQLLPGFRIMDVPFLFSSPQSLHQFLDGETGRLLLQQMVPLDLVGLSFWEEGFRQMVGRRAVDAPDDLKKMRFGVVPGGFSSNMFAGYGAIPVEGRVASGGEHRFSDKVDGWETLLTRSVLDQKGDQPLFVTLSNHGWQGAVLAMGGQGYHSLPVNIFPIIRSSAQEVMLWTRKQSGLQLQRMEQAMTENKVTVQRMTGPTRGSWMLRARKWVQGYEETLGPGLLAAMGELEMERAGGAAGNNGWIIGLDADLSGSLSGAGLAIKRGVQLAIDEINASGGVLGKPLNLIVTDNRGSVALGVANAMRLGQKWGAVALVAGGNDPVIAEQVPVTKNQKMLLLVPWGRSVEWMGNSRDDDVERRHVFRLAANEYQGSMVLFDDLVHTPGKIALMLENTGNGRNFRAIMIELFKDHSREKPAVVWFNVGQKVFLDPLSQLQEAGVTSLLLMAGPEETRYIRANMETLAFKARILAFQGDPVTRAGENGISLNQGDSFLQTFSLDLQWDRTPVGDALRKRYWNLFEAPPANHIPNPSATAQAYDLVFLLAKALQRVPEGRGGTGLDVAMERLEAHQGAIKNYSWPFSHIRHEGLAPSDVILVQFNDEGMLVPRGTSRK
;
A
#
# COMPACT_ATOMS: atom_id res chain seq x y z
N MET A 1 -50.29 48.12 9.86
CA MET A 1 -50.71 47.51 11.14
C MET A 1 -50.36 48.47 12.27
N LYS A 2 -51.29 48.65 13.23
CA LYS A 2 -51.48 49.88 14.02
C LYS A 2 -50.54 49.99 15.25
N PRO A 3 -50.25 51.22 15.73
CA PRO A 3 -49.36 51.54 16.88
C PRO A 3 -49.73 50.92 18.24
N LEU A 4 -50.88 50.24 18.36
CA LEU A 4 -51.25 49.52 19.59
C LEU A 4 -50.41 48.25 19.85
N GLN A 5 -49.84 47.62 18.82
CA GLN A 5 -49.01 46.40 19.01
C GLN A 5 -47.63 46.70 19.60
N ALA A 6 -47.06 47.89 19.29
CA ALA A 6 -45.78 48.32 19.85
C ALA A 6 -45.86 48.63 21.34
N TRP A 7 -46.99 49.19 21.80
CA TRP A 7 -47.22 49.49 23.22
C TRP A 7 -47.38 48.22 24.09
N VAL A 8 -48.05 47.18 23.57
CA VAL A 8 -48.22 45.91 24.30
C VAL A 8 -46.88 45.15 24.41
N ILE A 9 -46.06 45.16 23.36
CA ILE A 9 -44.72 44.55 23.39
C ILE A 9 -43.77 45.31 24.32
N GLY A 10 -43.87 46.65 24.35
CA GLY A 10 -43.09 47.48 25.27
C GLY A 10 -43.41 47.21 26.76
N ILE A 11 -44.70 47.05 27.08
CA ILE A 11 -45.13 46.72 28.45
C ILE A 11 -44.72 45.30 28.85
N LEU A 12 -44.77 44.33 27.94
CA LEU A 12 -44.32 42.95 28.18
C LEU A 12 -42.80 42.85 28.37
N LEU A 13 -42.00 43.63 27.64
CA LEU A 13 -40.54 43.65 27.80
C LEU A 13 -40.10 44.37 29.08
N ALA A 14 -40.78 45.45 29.45
CA ALA A 14 -40.51 46.16 30.71
C ALA A 14 -40.88 45.30 31.94
N SER A 15 -41.97 44.52 31.87
CA SER A 15 -42.36 43.62 32.95
C SER A 15 -41.42 42.39 33.08
N CYS A 16 -40.86 41.88 31.98
CA CYS A 16 -39.81 40.85 32.03
C CYS A 16 -38.48 41.33 32.66
N LEU A 17 -38.09 42.59 32.42
CA LEU A 17 -36.87 43.18 33.02
C LEU A 17 -37.02 43.46 34.51
N VAL A 18 -38.22 43.82 34.97
CA VAL A 18 -38.50 43.99 36.40
C VAL A 18 -38.57 42.64 37.12
N TYR A 19 -39.13 41.60 36.48
CA TYR A 19 -39.18 40.26 37.06
C TYR A 19 -37.79 39.58 37.15
N SER A 20 -36.90 39.82 36.18
CA SER A 20 -35.52 39.28 36.23
C SER A 20 -34.67 39.96 37.29
N GLY A 21 -34.84 41.27 37.51
CA GLY A 21 -34.16 42.02 38.57
C GLY A 21 -34.58 41.60 39.99
N VAL A 22 -35.87 41.30 40.20
CA VAL A 22 -36.39 40.84 41.50
C VAL A 22 -35.99 39.38 41.80
N LEU A 23 -35.91 38.51 40.78
CA LEU A 23 -35.37 37.15 40.96
C LEU A 23 -33.88 37.16 41.31
N ALA A 24 -33.08 38.05 40.70
CA ALA A 24 -31.65 38.18 40.99
C ALA A 24 -31.38 38.67 42.42
N TRP A 25 -32.26 39.53 42.97
CA TRP A 25 -32.13 40.04 44.34
C TRP A 25 -32.51 38.99 45.40
N HIS A 26 -33.49 38.12 45.13
CA HIS A 26 -33.89 37.05 46.06
C HIS A 26 -32.98 35.82 46.03
N LEU A 27 -32.16 35.63 44.99
CA LEU A 27 -31.26 34.48 44.84
C LEU A 27 -29.80 34.77 45.22
N GLY A 28 -29.48 35.97 45.73
CA GLY A 28 -28.15 36.27 46.30
C GLY A 28 -27.00 36.23 45.30
N TRP A 29 -27.26 36.43 44.01
CA TRP A 29 -26.21 36.50 42.99
C TRP A 29 -25.49 37.85 43.06
N ASN A 30 -24.43 37.91 43.86
CA ASN A 30 -23.39 38.92 43.70
C ASN A 30 -22.80 38.76 42.30
N THR A 31 -23.09 39.70 41.40
CA THR A 31 -22.34 39.88 40.16
C THR A 31 -20.98 40.49 40.51
N GLU A 32 -20.05 39.67 40.96
CA GLU A 32 -18.65 39.95 40.66
C GLU A 32 -18.50 39.80 39.15
N LEU A 33 -18.29 40.93 38.46
CA LEU A 33 -17.75 40.93 37.10
C LEU A 33 -16.40 40.21 37.18
N ALA A 34 -16.40 38.91 36.87
CA ALA A 34 -15.19 38.14 36.71
C ALA A 34 -14.33 38.85 35.66
N VAL A 35 -13.28 39.54 36.11
CA VAL A 35 -12.21 40.00 35.24
C VAL A 35 -11.62 38.73 34.64
N ILE A 36 -11.94 38.45 33.37
CA ILE A 36 -11.29 37.38 32.61
C ILE A 36 -9.83 37.82 32.51
N ALA A 37 -8.96 37.25 33.34
CA ALA A 37 -7.53 37.45 33.22
C ALA A 37 -7.11 37.12 31.78
N PRO A 38 -6.25 37.93 31.14
CA PRO A 38 -5.80 37.63 29.79
C PRO A 38 -5.10 36.26 29.81
N VAL A 39 -5.72 35.27 29.17
CA VAL A 39 -5.10 33.96 28.95
C VAL A 39 -3.88 34.22 28.07
N GLU A 40 -2.69 33.92 28.57
CA GLU A 40 -1.48 34.03 27.77
C GLU A 40 -1.64 33.21 26.49
N PRO A 41 -1.47 33.82 25.31
CA PRO A 41 -1.75 33.13 24.04
C PRO A 41 -0.80 31.95 23.87
N LEU A 42 -1.35 30.81 23.44
CA LEU A 42 -0.56 29.64 23.09
C LEU A 42 0.32 29.99 21.89
N ARG A 43 1.64 29.91 22.07
CA ARG A 43 2.61 30.18 21.01
C ARG A 43 3.02 28.87 20.37
N LEU A 44 2.85 28.78 19.05
CA LEU A 44 3.33 27.68 18.24
C LEU A 44 4.39 28.19 17.27
N ARG A 45 5.36 27.34 16.95
CA ARG A 45 6.39 27.60 15.94
C ARG A 45 6.14 26.70 14.74
N LEU A 46 6.14 27.32 13.56
CA LEU A 46 6.06 26.64 12.28
C LEU A 46 7.43 26.71 11.60
N GLY A 47 8.10 25.56 11.53
CA GLY A 47 9.30 25.41 10.73
C GLY A 47 8.96 25.28 9.24
N VAL A 48 9.54 26.13 8.41
CA VAL A 48 9.38 26.07 6.95
C VAL A 48 10.75 26.03 6.27
N PRO A 49 10.89 25.37 5.11
CA PRO A 49 12.09 25.51 4.28
C PRO A 49 12.24 26.94 3.76
N GLU A 50 13.35 27.28 3.13
CA GLU A 50 13.49 28.54 2.40
C GLU A 50 12.42 28.59 1.30
N LEU A 51 11.42 29.45 1.49
CA LEU A 51 10.34 29.67 0.54
C LEU A 51 10.65 30.94 -0.28
N ARG A 52 10.43 30.89 -1.58
CA ARG A 52 10.44 32.07 -2.44
C ARG A 52 9.05 32.66 -2.56
N ASP A 53 8.98 33.91 -3.02
CA ASP A 53 7.74 34.56 -3.42
C ASP A 53 6.92 33.64 -4.35
N GLY A 54 5.78 33.17 -3.86
CA GLY A 54 5.01 32.13 -4.52
C GLY A 54 3.81 31.67 -3.69
N VAL A 55 3.11 30.65 -4.19
CA VAL A 55 1.88 30.14 -3.56
C VAL A 55 2.16 29.61 -2.15
N MET A 56 3.29 28.94 -1.93
CA MET A 56 3.65 28.37 -0.62
C MET A 56 3.94 29.44 0.44
N GLN A 57 4.71 30.48 0.11
CA GLN A 57 4.95 31.58 1.04
C GLN A 57 3.64 32.26 1.45
N GLN A 58 2.78 32.57 0.48
CA GLN A 58 1.48 33.16 0.74
C GLN A 58 0.56 32.22 1.55
N ALA A 59 0.68 30.90 1.36
CA ALA A 59 -0.06 29.90 2.13
C ALA A 59 0.35 29.91 3.60
N VAL A 60 1.65 29.99 3.90
CA VAL A 60 2.17 30.09 5.27
C VAL A 60 1.67 31.37 5.95
N GLU A 61 1.78 32.52 5.28
CA GLU A 61 1.28 33.78 5.82
C GLU A 61 -0.24 33.75 6.04
N ARG A 62 -0.99 33.15 5.11
CA ARG A 62 -2.44 32.97 5.26
C ARG A 62 -2.74 32.07 6.43
N PHE A 63 -2.03 30.95 6.59
CA PHE A 63 -2.23 30.03 7.71
C PHE A 63 -2.05 30.71 9.06
N VAL A 64 -0.98 31.50 9.23
CA VAL A 64 -0.76 32.29 10.45
C VAL A 64 -1.97 33.19 10.74
N ARG A 65 -2.44 33.94 9.73
CA ARG A 65 -3.61 34.82 9.87
C ARG A 65 -4.90 34.07 10.19
N GLU A 66 -5.16 32.94 9.53
CA GLU A 66 -6.39 32.17 9.75
C GLU A 66 -6.40 31.48 11.11
N VAL A 67 -5.26 31.00 11.61
CA VAL A 67 -5.15 30.47 12.98
C VAL A 67 -5.40 31.55 14.02
N GLU A 68 -4.78 32.73 13.86
CA GLU A 68 -4.99 33.86 14.78
C GLU A 68 -6.46 34.33 14.75
N ARG A 69 -7.04 34.46 13.56
CA ARG A 69 -8.44 34.85 13.37
C ARG A 69 -9.42 33.85 13.97
N HIS A 70 -9.28 32.55 13.67
CA HIS A 70 -10.16 31.51 14.19
C HIS A 70 -9.99 31.30 15.70
N SER A 71 -8.79 31.55 16.24
CA SER A 71 -8.53 31.46 17.67
C SER A 71 -8.90 32.73 18.43
N GLN A 72 -9.22 33.83 17.75
CA GLN A 72 -9.41 35.16 18.36
C GLN A 72 -8.18 35.59 19.16
N GLY A 73 -6.99 35.38 18.60
CA GLY A 73 -5.70 35.70 19.23
C GLY A 73 -5.24 34.73 20.33
N ARG A 74 -6.03 33.68 20.66
CA ARG A 74 -5.63 32.67 21.66
C ARG A 74 -4.47 31.79 21.19
N VAL A 75 -4.23 31.71 19.88
CA VAL A 75 -3.12 30.97 19.29
C VAL A 75 -2.35 31.90 18.37
N ILE A 76 -1.04 32.00 18.61
CA ILE A 76 -0.11 32.78 17.79
C ILE A 76 0.88 31.80 17.16
N VAL A 77 0.98 31.82 15.83
CA VAL A 77 1.94 31.01 15.08
C VAL A 77 3.10 31.91 14.66
N THR A 78 4.32 31.50 15.00
CA THR A 78 5.56 32.16 14.60
C THR A 78 6.27 31.32 13.55
N VAL A 79 6.63 31.94 12.42
CA VAL A 79 7.29 31.25 11.30
C VAL A 79 8.80 31.29 11.52
N MET A 80 9.44 30.14 11.34
CA MET A 80 10.89 30.00 11.42
C MET A 80 11.40 29.36 10.14
N GLU A 81 12.06 30.14 9.31
CA GLU A 81 12.71 29.65 8.10
C GLU A 81 13.93 28.79 8.47
N THR A 82 14.11 27.76 7.66
CA THR A 82 15.27 26.88 7.63
C THR A 82 15.88 27.07 6.25
N GLY A 83 17.20 27.20 6.16
CA GLY A 83 17.92 27.27 4.89
C GLY A 83 17.81 25.97 4.07
N SER A 84 18.95 25.31 3.87
CA SER A 84 19.19 24.28 2.85
C SER A 84 18.49 22.92 3.09
N LEU A 85 18.52 22.04 2.08
CA LEU A 85 17.91 20.69 2.07
C LEU A 85 18.37 19.71 3.19
N SER A 86 19.58 19.86 3.76
CA SER A 86 20.03 19.06 4.92
C SER A 86 19.19 19.32 6.19
N GLU A 87 18.31 20.31 6.13
CA GLU A 87 17.50 20.76 7.25
C GLU A 87 16.14 20.05 7.31
N ALA A 88 15.81 19.19 6.34
CA ALA A 88 14.67 18.28 6.39
C ALA A 88 14.63 17.43 7.66
N GLU A 89 15.70 16.69 7.88
CA GLU A 89 15.88 15.83 9.05
C GLU A 89 15.97 16.67 10.32
N GLN A 90 16.50 17.89 10.23
CA GLN A 90 16.55 18.83 11.35
C GLN A 90 15.15 19.37 11.70
N LEU A 91 14.32 19.73 10.71
CA LEU A 91 12.93 20.16 10.89
C LEU A 91 12.14 19.08 11.59
N ILE A 92 12.24 17.84 11.11
CA ILE A 92 11.59 16.69 11.73
C ILE A 92 12.14 16.45 13.13
N SER A 93 13.46 16.45 13.31
CA SER A 93 14.08 16.27 14.64
C SER A 93 13.66 17.34 15.63
N LEU A 94 13.59 18.60 15.22
CA LEU A 94 13.14 19.72 16.04
C LEU A 94 11.66 19.61 16.39
N ALA A 95 10.82 19.12 15.46
CA ALA A 95 9.42 18.85 15.75
C ALA A 95 9.22 17.74 16.77
N ARG A 96 10.02 16.67 16.65
CA ARG A 96 10.04 15.55 17.60
C ARG A 96 10.51 15.97 18.98
N MET A 97 11.47 16.88 19.07
CA MET A 97 11.96 17.44 20.34
C MET A 97 11.02 18.51 20.93
N GLY A 98 9.87 18.80 20.31
CA GLY A 98 8.96 19.85 20.74
C GLY A 98 9.51 21.28 20.57
N GLN A 99 10.62 21.45 19.84
CA GLN A 99 11.22 22.76 19.56
C GLN A 99 10.61 23.46 18.34
N ARG A 100 9.89 22.73 17.49
CA ARG A 100 9.08 23.27 16.38
C ARG A 100 7.78 22.50 16.33
N GLU A 101 6.75 23.01 16.98
CA GLU A 101 5.51 22.26 17.16
C GLU A 101 4.92 21.86 15.80
N MET A 102 5.09 22.69 14.76
CA MET A 102 4.63 22.43 13.40
C MET A 102 5.75 22.52 12.37
N VAL A 103 5.60 21.78 11.27
CA VAL A 103 6.52 21.79 10.12
C VAL A 103 5.76 21.76 8.79
N LEU A 104 6.27 22.50 7.81
CA LEU A 104 5.84 22.39 6.41
C LEU A 104 6.90 21.61 5.64
N LEU A 105 6.56 20.41 5.16
CA LEU A 105 7.50 19.51 4.51
C LEU A 105 7.16 19.40 3.01
N PRO A 106 8.02 19.88 2.10
CA PRO A 106 7.85 19.66 0.66
C PRO A 106 7.79 18.17 0.32
N LEU A 107 6.99 17.81 -0.68
CA LEU A 107 6.90 16.41 -1.11
C LEU A 107 8.22 15.83 -1.60
N SER A 108 9.03 16.62 -2.30
CA SER A 108 10.35 16.18 -2.80
C SER A 108 11.29 15.72 -1.68
N MET A 109 11.07 16.24 -0.47
CA MET A 109 11.76 15.85 0.76
C MET A 109 11.07 14.64 1.41
N LEU A 110 9.73 14.66 1.54
CA LEU A 110 8.98 13.55 2.12
C LEU A 110 9.15 12.25 1.34
N GLY A 111 9.20 12.30 0.01
CA GLY A 111 9.41 11.11 -0.82
C GLY A 111 10.75 10.40 -0.59
N GLN A 112 11.77 11.12 -0.10
CA GLN A 112 13.08 10.52 0.25
C GLN A 112 13.02 9.78 1.58
N LEU A 113 12.24 10.29 2.54
CA LEU A 113 12.11 9.71 3.87
C LEU A 113 11.01 8.64 3.95
N LEU A 114 9.94 8.84 3.19
CA LEU A 114 8.74 8.02 3.15
C LEU A 114 8.43 7.72 1.67
N PRO A 115 8.97 6.61 1.13
CA PRO A 115 8.87 6.28 -0.30
C PRO A 115 7.45 6.28 -0.89
N GLY A 116 6.43 6.01 -0.06
CA GLY A 116 5.02 6.08 -0.49
C GLY A 116 4.57 7.46 -0.98
N PHE A 117 5.16 8.55 -0.49
CA PHE A 117 4.87 9.91 -0.96
C PHE A 117 5.36 10.15 -2.40
N ARG A 118 6.28 9.32 -2.92
CA ARG A 118 6.76 9.41 -4.31
C ARG A 118 5.68 9.08 -5.33
N ILE A 119 4.53 8.53 -4.91
CA ILE A 119 3.37 8.35 -5.80
C ILE A 119 2.95 9.68 -6.45
N MET A 120 3.18 10.79 -5.76
CA MET A 120 2.83 12.14 -6.21
C MET A 120 3.81 12.69 -7.26
N ASP A 121 5.01 12.10 -7.33
CA ASP A 121 6.04 12.44 -8.33
C ASP A 121 5.86 11.68 -9.64
N VAL A 122 5.04 10.63 -9.66
CA VAL A 122 4.77 9.82 -10.85
C VAL A 122 4.02 10.68 -11.88
N PRO A 123 4.65 11.03 -13.01
CA PRO A 123 3.98 11.95 -13.92
C PRO A 123 2.90 11.24 -14.73
N PHE A 124 1.83 11.97 -15.02
CA PHE A 124 0.59 11.48 -15.66
C PHE A 124 -0.17 10.41 -14.87
N LEU A 125 0.13 10.20 -13.58
CA LEU A 125 -0.64 9.27 -12.76
C LEU A 125 -2.12 9.68 -12.68
N PHE A 126 -2.36 10.98 -12.50
CA PHE A 126 -3.70 11.54 -12.34
C PHE A 126 -4.23 12.10 -13.66
N SER A 127 -5.48 11.77 -14.00
CA SER A 127 -6.11 12.23 -15.25
C SER A 127 -6.38 13.73 -15.27
N SER A 128 -6.63 14.33 -14.11
CA SER A 128 -6.87 15.76 -13.91
C SER A 128 -6.49 16.24 -12.50
N PRO A 129 -6.37 17.56 -12.27
CA PRO A 129 -6.22 18.10 -10.91
C PRO A 129 -7.34 17.67 -9.96
N GLN A 130 -8.59 17.62 -10.43
CA GLN A 130 -9.72 17.16 -9.62
C GLN A 130 -9.55 15.69 -9.22
N SER A 131 -9.00 14.88 -10.13
CA SER A 131 -8.74 13.47 -9.89
C SER A 131 -7.68 13.27 -8.78
N LEU A 132 -6.70 14.17 -8.73
CA LEU A 132 -5.71 14.23 -7.66
C LEU A 132 -6.31 14.72 -6.34
N HIS A 133 -7.11 15.78 -6.36
CA HIS A 133 -7.68 16.36 -5.14
C HIS A 133 -8.57 15.34 -4.42
N GLN A 134 -9.40 14.61 -5.14
CA GLN A 134 -10.18 13.51 -4.55
C GLN A 134 -9.30 12.38 -3.98
N PHE A 135 -8.16 12.09 -4.60
CA PHE A 135 -7.18 11.15 -4.04
C PHE A 135 -6.59 11.68 -2.73
N LEU A 136 -6.22 12.96 -2.66
CA LEU A 136 -5.67 13.56 -1.44
C LEU A 136 -6.72 13.78 -0.34
N ASP A 137 -7.98 14.02 -0.70
CA ASP A 137 -9.07 14.28 0.25
C ASP A 137 -9.72 12.99 0.78
N GLY A 138 -9.51 11.87 0.07
CA GLY A 138 -10.08 10.57 0.39
C GLY A 138 -9.21 9.68 1.29
N GLU A 139 -9.53 8.40 1.28
CA GLU A 139 -8.82 7.36 2.05
C GLU A 139 -7.33 7.29 1.70
N THR A 140 -6.98 7.50 0.42
CA THR A 140 -5.59 7.48 -0.06
C THR A 140 -4.73 8.60 0.54
N GLY A 141 -5.26 9.83 0.64
CA GLY A 141 -4.56 10.92 1.31
C GLY A 141 -4.43 10.69 2.82
N ARG A 142 -5.47 10.12 3.45
CA ARG A 142 -5.39 9.70 4.86
C ARG A 142 -4.30 8.66 5.08
N LEU A 143 -4.22 7.66 4.20
CA LEU A 143 -3.17 6.63 4.23
C LEU A 143 -1.77 7.23 4.12
N LEU A 144 -1.57 8.18 3.20
CA LEU A 144 -0.30 8.89 3.06
C LEU A 144 0.08 9.64 4.34
N LEU A 145 -0.84 10.42 4.93
CA LEU A 145 -0.57 11.15 6.18
C LEU A 145 -0.26 10.20 7.35
N GLN A 146 -0.85 9.00 7.37
CA GLN A 146 -0.56 7.97 8.40
C GLN A 146 0.86 7.42 8.32
N GLN A 147 1.50 7.44 7.15
CA GLN A 147 2.90 7.00 7.01
C GLN A 147 3.87 7.93 7.75
N MET A 148 3.43 9.11 8.20
CA MET A 148 4.24 10.05 8.98
C MET A 148 4.33 9.67 10.48
N VAL A 149 3.44 8.80 10.98
CA VAL A 149 3.38 8.42 12.39
C VAL A 149 4.69 7.78 12.90
N PRO A 150 5.37 6.88 12.17
CA PRO A 150 6.67 6.35 12.59
C PRO A 150 7.77 7.41 12.71
N LEU A 151 7.62 8.57 12.06
CA LEU A 151 8.51 9.72 12.22
C LEU A 151 8.10 10.62 13.40
N ASP A 152 7.13 10.20 14.22
CA ASP A 152 6.53 10.98 15.30
C ASP A 152 5.97 12.32 14.79
N LEU A 153 5.31 12.26 13.64
CA LEU A 153 4.63 13.38 13.00
C LEU A 153 3.15 13.05 12.75
N VAL A 154 2.30 14.05 12.97
CA VAL A 154 0.87 14.03 12.66
C VAL A 154 0.62 14.91 11.44
N GLY A 155 0.36 14.29 10.29
CA GLY A 155 0.03 15.00 9.06
C GLY A 155 -1.35 15.70 9.15
N LEU A 156 -1.40 16.99 8.82
CA LEU A 156 -2.60 17.83 8.96
C LEU A 156 -3.30 18.09 7.63
N SER A 157 -2.55 18.46 6.60
CA SER A 157 -3.11 18.87 5.30
C SER A 157 -2.06 18.89 4.18
N PHE A 158 -2.51 18.61 2.96
CA PHE A 158 -1.71 18.78 1.73
C PHE A 158 -1.93 20.18 1.16
N TRP A 159 -0.87 20.93 0.94
CA TRP A 159 -0.91 22.25 0.31
C TRP A 159 -0.36 22.16 -1.11
N GLU A 160 -1.08 22.76 -2.06
CA GLU A 160 -0.73 22.70 -3.48
C GLU A 160 0.12 23.88 -3.92
N GLU A 161 1.25 23.60 -4.55
CA GLU A 161 2.06 24.63 -5.21
C GLU A 161 1.63 24.78 -6.66
N GLY A 162 1.44 23.65 -7.35
CA GLY A 162 0.89 23.60 -8.69
C GLY A 162 1.26 22.33 -9.43
N PHE A 163 1.15 22.40 -10.76
CA PHE A 163 1.47 21.30 -11.65
C PHE A 163 2.62 21.67 -12.58
N ARG A 164 3.56 20.74 -12.75
CA ARG A 164 4.67 20.88 -13.68
C ARG A 164 4.17 20.85 -15.12
N GLN A 165 4.74 21.73 -15.94
CA GLN A 165 4.51 21.87 -17.38
C GLN A 165 5.80 21.54 -18.12
N MET A 166 5.71 21.24 -19.41
CA MET A 166 6.88 20.99 -20.25
C MET A 166 7.21 22.27 -20.99
N VAL A 167 8.46 22.70 -20.92
CA VAL A 167 9.01 23.84 -21.65
C VAL A 167 10.06 23.32 -22.60
N GLY A 168 10.11 23.82 -23.83
CA GLY A 168 11.08 23.37 -24.82
C GLY A 168 11.40 24.41 -25.87
N ARG A 169 12.45 24.15 -26.64
CA ARG A 169 12.82 24.91 -27.84
C ARG A 169 12.00 24.53 -29.07
N ARG A 170 11.18 23.48 -28.96
CA ARG A 170 10.22 22.99 -29.95
C ARG A 170 8.97 22.46 -29.26
N ALA A 171 7.87 22.35 -30.00
CA ALA A 171 6.63 21.76 -29.50
C ALA A 171 6.82 20.29 -29.09
N VAL A 172 6.10 19.89 -28.04
CA VAL A 172 6.02 18.50 -27.55
C VAL A 172 4.54 18.18 -27.37
N ASP A 173 3.98 17.43 -28.31
CA ASP A 173 2.57 17.04 -28.33
C ASP A 173 2.40 15.57 -27.93
N ALA A 174 3.18 14.70 -28.56
CA ALA A 174 3.14 13.26 -28.36
C ALA A 174 4.41 12.75 -27.66
N PRO A 175 4.36 11.57 -27.02
CA PRO A 175 5.54 10.96 -26.41
C PRO A 175 6.73 10.84 -27.38
N ASP A 176 6.45 10.58 -28.65
CA ASP A 176 7.45 10.40 -29.69
C ASP A 176 8.23 11.70 -30.00
N ASP A 177 7.68 12.87 -29.67
CA ASP A 177 8.39 14.13 -29.80
C ASP A 177 9.55 14.22 -28.82
N LEU A 178 9.59 13.45 -27.74
CA LEU A 178 10.70 13.48 -26.79
C LEU A 178 11.93 12.68 -27.25
N LYS A 179 11.83 11.89 -28.33
CA LYS A 179 12.92 11.01 -28.79
C LYS A 179 14.22 11.79 -29.03
N LYS A 180 15.30 11.33 -28.38
CA LYS A 180 16.67 11.89 -28.42
C LYS A 180 16.80 13.32 -27.86
N MET A 181 15.75 13.89 -27.30
CA MET A 181 15.76 15.22 -26.70
C MET A 181 16.52 15.19 -25.38
N ARG A 182 17.50 16.07 -25.18
CA ARG A 182 18.11 16.28 -23.86
C ARG A 182 17.11 17.04 -23.00
N PHE A 183 16.40 16.32 -22.14
CA PHE A 183 15.26 16.87 -21.40
C PHE A 183 15.59 17.02 -19.92
N GLY A 184 15.49 18.25 -19.42
CA GLY A 184 15.68 18.60 -18.02
C GLY A 184 14.60 18.01 -17.12
N VAL A 185 14.98 17.26 -16.10
CA VAL A 185 14.08 16.60 -15.15
C VAL A 185 14.41 16.94 -13.70
N VAL A 186 13.40 16.81 -12.83
CA VAL A 186 13.52 16.91 -11.38
C VAL A 186 14.47 15.81 -10.86
N PRO A 187 15.47 16.13 -10.02
CA PRO A 187 16.32 15.13 -9.37
C PRO A 187 15.55 14.23 -8.41
N GLY A 188 16.00 12.99 -8.22
CA GLY A 188 15.36 12.06 -7.28
C GLY A 188 14.43 11.03 -7.91
N GLY A 189 14.55 10.81 -9.23
CA GLY A 189 13.97 9.68 -9.96
C GLY A 189 12.53 9.90 -10.44
N PHE A 190 11.82 8.81 -10.77
CA PHE A 190 10.52 8.69 -11.47
C PHE A 190 10.36 9.52 -12.76
N SER A 191 10.54 10.84 -12.70
CA SER A 191 10.58 11.72 -13.86
C SER A 191 11.71 11.35 -14.83
N SER A 192 12.95 11.18 -14.35
CA SER A 192 14.08 10.74 -15.18
C SER A 192 13.76 9.45 -15.94
N ASN A 193 13.21 8.45 -15.24
CA ASN A 193 12.87 7.15 -15.81
C ASN A 193 11.71 7.25 -16.80
N MET A 194 10.70 8.07 -16.50
CA MET A 194 9.56 8.28 -17.38
C MET A 194 9.98 8.96 -18.69
N PHE A 195 10.71 10.08 -18.61
CA PHE A 195 11.17 10.79 -19.81
C PHE A 195 12.13 9.92 -20.64
N ALA A 196 12.99 9.12 -20.00
CA ALA A 196 13.78 8.10 -20.68
C ALA A 196 12.90 7.04 -21.37
N GLY A 197 11.82 6.59 -20.73
CA GLY A 197 10.83 5.65 -21.29
C GLY A 197 10.07 6.21 -22.51
N TYR A 198 10.04 7.53 -22.69
CA TYR A 198 9.54 8.20 -23.90
C TYR A 198 10.64 8.43 -24.96
N GLY A 199 11.87 8.03 -24.67
CA GLY A 199 13.02 8.15 -25.57
C GLY A 199 13.82 9.43 -25.40
N ALA A 200 13.55 10.26 -24.38
CA ALA A 200 14.38 11.40 -24.04
C ALA A 200 15.71 10.95 -23.43
N ILE A 201 16.67 11.88 -23.39
CA ILE A 201 17.92 11.77 -22.64
C ILE A 201 17.73 12.67 -21.40
N PRO A 202 17.34 12.12 -20.23
CA PRO A 202 17.08 12.93 -19.06
C PRO A 202 18.38 13.61 -18.56
N VAL A 203 18.26 14.86 -18.16
CA VAL A 203 19.33 15.65 -17.55
C VAL A 203 18.80 16.19 -16.23
N GLU A 204 19.33 15.70 -15.11
CA GLU A 204 18.87 16.18 -13.80
C GLU A 204 19.25 17.64 -13.58
N GLY A 205 18.27 18.43 -13.14
CA GLY A 205 18.44 19.85 -12.90
C GLY A 205 19.23 20.13 -11.61
N ARG A 206 19.84 21.31 -11.51
CA ARG A 206 20.36 21.77 -10.23
C ARG A 206 19.21 22.42 -9.45
N VAL A 207 18.97 21.95 -8.23
CA VAL A 207 18.03 22.61 -7.31
C VAL A 207 18.64 23.95 -6.90
N ALA A 208 17.99 25.05 -7.30
CA ALA A 208 18.30 26.39 -6.81
C ALA A 208 17.68 26.60 -5.42
N SER A 209 18.08 27.66 -4.71
CA SER A 209 17.43 28.02 -3.45
C SER A 209 15.92 28.19 -3.65
N GLY A 210 15.08 27.75 -2.72
CA GLY A 210 13.62 27.77 -2.88
C GLY A 210 13.02 26.71 -3.83
N GLY A 211 13.75 25.65 -4.20
CA GLY A 211 13.19 24.47 -4.85
C GLY A 211 13.03 24.53 -6.37
N GLU A 212 13.21 25.69 -7.01
CA GLU A 212 13.20 25.80 -8.48
C GLU A 212 14.36 25.01 -9.10
N HIS A 213 14.10 24.32 -10.22
CA HIS A 213 15.13 23.64 -10.98
C HIS A 213 15.60 24.54 -12.12
N ARG A 214 16.89 24.84 -12.13
CA ARG A 214 17.52 25.55 -13.24
C ARG A 214 18.28 24.55 -14.09
N PHE A 215 18.03 24.65 -15.39
CA PHE A 215 18.70 23.82 -16.38
C PHE A 215 19.68 24.68 -17.17
N SER A 216 20.81 24.09 -17.57
CA SER A 216 21.75 24.76 -18.46
C SER A 216 21.10 25.01 -19.82
N ASP A 217 21.62 25.98 -20.57
CA ASP A 217 21.35 26.18 -22.00
C ASP A 217 21.59 24.93 -22.89
N LYS A 218 22.28 23.91 -22.39
CA LYS A 218 22.56 22.63 -23.07
C LYS A 218 21.43 21.58 -23.02
N VAL A 219 20.22 21.95 -22.57
CA VAL A 219 19.02 21.09 -22.67
C VAL A 219 18.07 21.65 -23.73
N ASP A 220 17.38 20.74 -24.42
CA ASP A 220 16.42 21.09 -25.47
C ASP A 220 15.05 21.51 -24.90
N GLY A 221 14.79 21.14 -23.64
CA GLY A 221 13.57 21.43 -22.88
C GLY A 221 13.66 20.86 -21.48
N TRP A 222 12.69 21.16 -20.63
CA TRP A 222 12.65 20.75 -19.24
C TRP A 222 11.23 20.78 -18.64
N GLU A 223 11.04 20.11 -17.50
CA GLU A 223 9.82 20.25 -16.69
C GLU A 223 9.98 21.33 -15.61
N THR A 224 8.92 22.10 -15.35
CA THR A 224 8.90 23.10 -14.26
C THR A 224 7.47 23.56 -13.92
N LEU A 225 7.26 24.14 -12.74
CA LEU A 225 6.13 25.05 -12.55
C LEU A 225 6.30 26.27 -13.45
N LEU A 226 5.21 26.76 -14.04
CA LEU A 226 5.26 28.03 -14.76
C LEU A 226 5.32 29.17 -13.75
N THR A 227 6.49 29.75 -13.63
CA THR A 227 6.76 30.97 -12.87
C THR A 227 7.39 32.02 -13.80
N ARG A 228 7.63 33.23 -13.29
CA ARG A 228 8.30 34.28 -14.07
C ARG A 228 9.70 33.88 -14.53
N SER A 229 10.39 33.00 -13.78
CA SER A 229 11.75 32.57 -14.10
C SER A 229 11.86 31.85 -15.46
N VAL A 230 10.77 31.28 -15.95
CA VAL A 230 10.70 30.67 -17.29
C VAL A 230 10.81 31.73 -18.39
N LEU A 231 10.21 32.92 -18.19
CA LEU A 231 10.35 34.05 -19.12
C LEU A 231 11.77 34.62 -19.07
N ASP A 232 12.37 34.67 -17.89
CA ASP A 232 13.75 35.13 -17.72
C ASP A 232 14.76 34.16 -18.39
N GLN A 233 14.44 32.86 -18.45
CA GLN A 233 15.24 31.84 -19.14
C GLN A 233 15.03 31.78 -20.66
N LYS A 234 14.05 32.52 -21.20
CA LYS A 234 13.76 32.54 -22.65
C LYS A 234 14.99 32.94 -23.46
N GLY A 235 15.69 33.99 -23.02
CA GLY A 235 16.73 34.66 -23.80
C GLY A 235 16.20 35.11 -25.17
N ASP A 236 17.06 35.03 -26.19
CA ASP A 236 16.72 35.42 -27.57
C ASP A 236 16.03 34.31 -28.39
N GLN A 237 16.00 33.08 -27.88
CA GLN A 237 15.41 31.94 -28.60
C GLN A 237 13.92 31.77 -28.28
N PRO A 238 13.08 31.36 -29.24
CA PRO A 238 11.68 31.07 -28.97
C PRO A 238 11.55 29.91 -27.97
N LEU A 239 10.48 29.96 -27.18
CA LEU A 239 10.09 28.89 -26.26
C LEU A 239 8.69 28.38 -26.65
N PHE A 240 8.50 27.09 -26.43
CA PHE A 240 7.24 26.37 -26.54
C PHE A 240 6.90 25.82 -25.16
N VAL A 241 5.66 26.00 -24.74
CA VAL A 241 5.14 25.52 -23.46
C VAL A 241 3.98 24.59 -23.73
N THR A 242 4.12 23.33 -23.34
CA THR A 242 3.02 22.37 -23.29
C THR A 242 2.45 22.34 -21.87
N LEU A 243 1.23 22.84 -21.73
CA LEU A 243 0.42 22.72 -20.52
C LEU A 243 -0.03 21.26 -20.36
N SER A 244 0.89 20.47 -19.83
CA SER A 244 0.82 19.02 -19.69
C SER A 244 0.27 18.59 -18.33
N ASN A 245 0.36 19.42 -17.28
CA ASN A 245 -0.05 19.06 -15.91
C ASN A 245 0.38 17.62 -15.55
N HIS A 246 1.65 17.30 -15.81
CA HIS A 246 2.11 15.92 -15.75
C HIS A 246 2.55 15.53 -14.35
N GLY A 247 3.28 16.38 -13.62
CA GLY A 247 3.65 16.15 -12.22
C GLY A 247 2.98 17.14 -11.28
N TRP A 248 2.65 16.71 -10.05
CA TRP A 248 2.19 17.61 -9.00
C TRP A 248 3.36 18.07 -8.12
N GLN A 249 3.28 19.30 -7.61
CA GLN A 249 4.19 19.80 -6.57
C GLN A 249 3.38 20.42 -5.43
N GLY A 250 3.84 20.15 -4.22
CA GLY A 250 3.18 20.60 -3.01
C GLY A 250 3.96 20.20 -1.76
N ALA A 251 3.33 20.47 -0.61
CA ALA A 251 3.89 20.21 0.71
C ALA A 251 2.83 19.63 1.65
N VAL A 252 3.28 19.02 2.73
CA VAL A 252 2.42 18.58 3.84
C VAL A 252 2.69 19.46 5.04
N LEU A 253 1.63 20.08 5.56
CA LEU A 253 1.66 20.65 6.90
C LEU A 253 1.50 19.53 7.92
N ALA A 254 2.44 19.41 8.85
CA ALA A 254 2.43 18.41 9.91
C ALA A 254 2.75 19.03 11.28
N MET A 255 2.46 18.28 12.33
CA MET A 255 2.75 18.62 13.72
C MET A 255 3.61 17.53 14.37
N GLY A 256 4.57 17.88 15.22
CA GLY A 256 5.28 16.89 16.03
C GLY A 256 4.32 16.17 16.98
N GLY A 257 4.49 14.86 17.18
CA GLY A 257 3.57 14.05 17.99
C GLY A 257 3.42 14.57 19.43
N GLN A 258 4.54 14.91 20.09
CA GLN A 258 4.51 15.55 21.41
C GLN A 258 3.75 16.88 21.39
N GLY A 259 4.01 17.73 20.39
CA GLY A 259 3.31 19.01 20.20
C GLY A 259 1.80 18.80 20.07
N TYR A 260 1.40 17.85 19.22
CA TYR A 260 0.00 17.47 19.03
C TYR A 260 -0.66 16.99 20.34
N HIS A 261 -0.01 16.11 21.09
CA HIS A 261 -0.55 15.59 22.35
C HIS A 261 -0.60 16.62 23.48
N SER A 262 0.25 17.66 23.42
CA SER A 262 0.26 18.75 24.40
C SER A 262 -0.82 19.82 24.16
N LEU A 263 -1.47 19.82 22.99
CA LEU A 263 -2.47 20.83 22.65
C LEU A 263 -3.71 20.72 23.55
N PRO A 264 -4.26 21.84 24.03
CA PRO A 264 -5.58 21.85 24.62
C PRO A 264 -6.63 21.35 23.60
N VAL A 265 -7.62 20.58 24.08
CA VAL A 265 -8.63 19.87 23.25
C VAL A 265 -9.36 20.80 22.27
N ASN A 266 -9.54 22.07 22.62
CA ASN A 266 -10.24 23.07 21.80
C ASN A 266 -9.34 23.76 20.75
N ILE A 267 -8.01 23.57 20.79
CA ILE A 267 -7.07 24.23 19.87
C ILE A 267 -6.86 23.41 18.60
N PHE A 268 -6.73 22.10 18.70
CA PHE A 268 -6.48 21.27 17.51
C PHE A 268 -7.53 21.43 16.40
N PRO A 269 -8.85 21.48 16.69
CA PRO A 269 -9.86 21.74 15.67
C PRO A 269 -9.67 23.08 14.95
N ILE A 270 -9.17 24.12 15.65
CA ILE A 270 -8.89 25.43 15.06
C ILE A 270 -7.75 25.32 14.05
N ILE A 271 -6.64 24.70 14.46
CA ILE A 271 -5.48 24.48 13.59
C ILE A 271 -5.87 23.68 12.35
N ARG A 272 -6.61 22.58 12.54
CA ARG A 272 -7.07 21.71 11.45
C ARG A 272 -7.97 22.45 10.47
N SER A 273 -8.95 23.20 10.95
CA SER A 273 -9.86 23.99 10.09
C SER A 273 -9.11 25.08 9.32
N SER A 274 -8.17 25.79 9.96
CA SER A 274 -7.33 26.77 9.27
C SER A 274 -6.46 26.12 8.20
N ALA A 275 -5.87 24.95 8.48
CA ALA A 275 -5.07 24.21 7.50
C ALA A 275 -5.90 23.75 6.28
N GLN A 276 -7.14 23.30 6.50
CA GLN A 276 -8.08 22.92 5.44
C GLN A 276 -8.53 24.12 4.58
N GLU A 277 -8.77 25.27 5.20
CA GLU A 277 -9.11 26.49 4.47
C GLU A 277 -7.93 26.92 3.58
N VAL A 278 -6.71 26.89 4.12
CA VAL A 278 -5.50 27.20 3.36
C VAL A 278 -5.29 26.20 2.24
N MET A 279 -5.50 24.90 2.46
CA MET A 279 -5.46 23.90 1.39
C MET A 279 -6.38 24.26 0.22
N LEU A 280 -7.66 24.55 0.48
CA LEU A 280 -8.60 24.93 -0.58
C LEU A 280 -8.16 26.22 -1.29
N TRP A 281 -7.63 27.18 -0.53
CA TRP A 281 -7.08 28.41 -1.07
C TRP A 281 -5.87 28.15 -1.98
N THR A 282 -4.93 27.27 -1.58
CA THR A 282 -3.74 26.94 -2.39
C THR A 282 -4.11 26.35 -3.74
N ARG A 283 -5.07 25.42 -3.78
CA ARG A 283 -5.60 24.82 -5.04
C ARG A 283 -6.23 25.87 -5.97
N LYS A 284 -6.88 26.90 -5.40
CA LYS A 284 -7.42 28.01 -6.18
C LYS A 284 -6.30 28.91 -6.70
N GLN A 285 -5.32 29.24 -5.85
CA GLN A 285 -4.23 30.14 -6.23
C GLN A 285 -3.27 29.54 -7.24
N SER A 286 -2.92 28.25 -7.13
CA SER A 286 -2.09 27.55 -8.10
C SER A 286 -2.70 27.62 -9.51
N GLY A 287 -4.02 27.41 -9.61
CA GLY A 287 -4.77 27.51 -10.87
C GLY A 287 -4.79 28.94 -11.43
N LEU A 288 -5.00 29.95 -10.58
CA LEU A 288 -4.95 31.36 -10.99
C LEU A 288 -3.53 31.77 -11.41
N GLN A 289 -2.51 31.29 -10.71
CA GLN A 289 -1.11 31.54 -11.06
C GLN A 289 -0.78 30.96 -12.44
N LEU A 290 -1.23 29.72 -12.71
CA LEU A 290 -1.04 29.09 -14.02
C LEU A 290 -1.72 29.90 -15.14
N GLN A 291 -2.95 30.36 -14.94
CA GLN A 291 -3.68 31.19 -15.91
C GLN A 291 -2.96 32.51 -16.18
N ARG A 292 -2.49 33.20 -15.13
CA ARG A 292 -1.71 34.44 -15.27
C ARG A 292 -0.42 34.21 -16.05
N MET A 293 0.26 33.08 -15.80
CA MET A 293 1.49 32.75 -16.53
C MET A 293 1.22 32.36 -17.97
N GLU A 294 0.17 31.61 -18.27
CA GLU A 294 -0.27 31.33 -19.65
C GLU A 294 -0.51 32.63 -20.45
N GLN A 295 -1.19 33.60 -19.84
CA GLN A 295 -1.39 34.92 -20.44
C GLN A 295 -0.06 35.67 -20.64
N ALA A 296 0.77 35.75 -19.60
CA ALA A 296 2.06 36.44 -19.67
C ALA A 296 3.01 35.82 -20.72
N MET A 297 3.02 34.49 -20.84
CA MET A 297 3.77 33.77 -21.88
C MET A 297 3.31 34.17 -23.28
N THR A 298 2.00 34.21 -23.50
CA THR A 298 1.40 34.62 -24.78
C THR A 298 1.76 36.06 -25.14
N GLU A 299 1.63 37.00 -24.19
CA GLU A 299 2.01 38.40 -24.36
C GLU A 299 3.51 38.56 -24.69
N ASN A 300 4.35 37.70 -24.12
CA ASN A 300 5.79 37.66 -24.39
C ASN A 300 6.15 36.79 -25.60
N LYS A 301 5.19 36.49 -26.51
CA LYS A 301 5.41 35.73 -27.75
C LYS A 301 6.05 34.36 -27.51
N VAL A 302 5.65 33.67 -26.44
CA VAL A 302 5.94 32.25 -26.20
C VAL A 302 4.74 31.45 -26.72
N THR A 303 5.00 30.37 -27.45
CA THR A 303 3.93 29.50 -27.94
C THR A 303 3.45 28.63 -26.80
N VAL A 304 2.20 28.78 -26.39
CA VAL A 304 1.58 27.96 -25.34
C VAL A 304 0.52 27.07 -25.95
N GLN A 305 0.57 25.78 -25.64
CA GLN A 305 -0.41 24.79 -26.08
C GLN A 305 -0.90 23.94 -24.92
N ARG A 306 -2.17 23.53 -24.97
CA ARG A 306 -2.78 22.70 -23.94
C ARG A 306 -2.93 21.26 -24.43
N MET A 307 -2.48 20.30 -23.62
CA MET A 307 -2.63 18.90 -23.96
C MET A 307 -4.11 18.48 -23.91
N THR A 308 -4.61 17.88 -24.99
CA THR A 308 -6.00 17.41 -25.11
C THR A 308 -6.15 15.97 -24.60
N GLY A 309 -7.39 15.53 -24.36
CA GLY A 309 -7.71 14.21 -23.79
C GLY A 309 -7.12 13.01 -24.57
N PRO A 310 -7.32 12.88 -25.90
CA PRO A 310 -6.77 11.78 -26.69
C PRO A 310 -5.24 11.72 -26.64
N THR A 311 -4.59 12.88 -26.70
CA THR A 311 -3.14 12.99 -26.59
C THR A 311 -2.67 12.54 -25.21
N ARG A 312 -3.29 13.04 -24.12
CA ARG A 312 -2.96 12.70 -22.72
C ARG A 312 -3.10 11.20 -22.43
N GLY A 313 -4.10 10.53 -22.99
CA GLY A 313 -4.32 9.09 -22.79
C GLY A 313 -3.11 8.23 -23.16
N SER A 314 -2.42 8.59 -24.26
CA SER A 314 -1.21 7.88 -24.69
C SER A 314 -0.04 8.01 -23.71
N TRP A 315 0.09 9.17 -23.04
CA TRP A 315 1.07 9.40 -21.98
C TRP A 315 0.71 8.59 -20.73
N MET A 316 -0.54 8.66 -20.28
CA MET A 316 -1.00 7.93 -19.10
C MET A 316 -0.81 6.42 -19.23
N LEU A 317 -1.08 5.85 -20.41
CA LEU A 317 -0.94 4.40 -20.63
C LEU A 317 0.51 3.93 -20.43
N ARG A 318 1.49 4.67 -20.95
CA ARG A 318 2.91 4.33 -20.74
C ARG A 318 3.34 4.55 -19.28
N ALA A 319 2.87 5.62 -18.64
CA ALA A 319 3.15 5.89 -17.22
C ALA A 319 2.63 4.77 -16.30
N ARG A 320 1.42 4.23 -16.56
CA ARG A 320 0.85 3.11 -15.79
C ARG A 320 1.69 1.84 -15.86
N LYS A 321 2.23 1.51 -17.03
CA LYS A 321 3.14 0.35 -17.18
C LYS A 321 4.38 0.51 -16.31
N TRP A 322 4.87 1.73 -16.15
CA TRP A 322 6.00 2.04 -15.26
C TRP A 322 5.64 1.88 -13.78
N VAL A 323 4.46 2.35 -13.35
CA VAL A 323 4.00 2.22 -11.95
C VAL A 323 4.01 0.77 -11.45
N GLN A 324 3.71 -0.20 -12.33
CA GLN A 324 3.75 -1.62 -12.01
C GLN A 324 5.14 -2.09 -11.54
N GLY A 325 6.22 -1.51 -12.04
CA GLY A 325 7.58 -1.83 -11.60
C GLY A 325 7.88 -1.39 -10.17
N TYR A 326 7.21 -0.34 -9.68
CA TYR A 326 7.52 0.33 -8.41
C TYR A 326 6.46 0.12 -7.32
N GLU A 327 5.56 -0.84 -7.47
CA GLU A 327 4.43 -1.01 -6.55
C GLU A 327 4.85 -1.18 -5.09
N GLU A 328 5.96 -1.88 -4.86
CA GLU A 328 6.53 -2.05 -3.52
C GLU A 328 7.01 -0.73 -2.93
N THR A 329 7.71 0.08 -3.74
CA THR A 329 8.22 1.40 -3.33
C THR A 329 7.08 2.40 -3.09
N LEU A 330 6.08 2.40 -3.96
CA LEU A 330 4.95 3.33 -3.92
C LEU A 330 3.90 2.95 -2.88
N GLY A 331 3.91 1.70 -2.41
CA GLY A 331 2.94 1.15 -1.47
C GLY A 331 1.77 0.50 -2.21
N PRO A 332 1.66 -0.84 -2.23
CA PRO A 332 0.65 -1.50 -3.05
C PRO A 332 -0.78 -1.30 -2.51
N GLY A 333 -0.96 -1.11 -1.20
CA GLY A 333 -2.24 -0.73 -0.62
C GLY A 333 -2.72 0.67 -1.06
N LEU A 334 -1.80 1.60 -1.28
CA LEU A 334 -2.12 2.94 -1.79
C LEU A 334 -2.56 2.88 -3.26
N LEU A 335 -1.86 2.08 -4.07
CA LEU A 335 -2.21 1.83 -5.46
C LEU A 335 -3.55 1.08 -5.60
N ALA A 336 -3.85 0.15 -4.69
CA ALA A 336 -5.15 -0.53 -4.63
C ALA A 336 -6.29 0.46 -4.40
N ALA A 337 -6.16 1.32 -3.38
CA ALA A 337 -7.16 2.34 -3.10
C ALA A 337 -7.30 3.40 -4.23
N MET A 338 -6.21 3.69 -4.95
CA MET A 338 -6.24 4.52 -6.15
C MET A 338 -7.02 3.85 -7.29
N GLY A 339 -6.74 2.59 -7.62
CA GLY A 339 -7.47 1.82 -8.64
C GLY A 339 -8.96 1.70 -8.30
N GLU A 340 -9.23 1.51 -7.00
CA GLU A 340 -10.46 1.85 -6.28
C GLU A 340 -11.27 3.00 -6.90
N LEU A 341 -10.75 4.18 -6.60
CA LEU A 341 -11.31 5.48 -6.94
C LEU A 341 -11.41 5.70 -8.45
N GLU A 342 -10.46 5.18 -9.23
CA GLU A 342 -10.50 5.25 -10.69
C GLU A 342 -11.70 4.47 -11.26
N MET A 343 -11.97 3.27 -10.74
CA MET A 343 -13.10 2.47 -11.19
C MET A 343 -14.43 3.11 -10.83
N GLU A 344 -14.53 3.77 -9.68
CA GLU A 344 -15.73 4.54 -9.31
C GLU A 344 -16.01 5.67 -10.31
N ARG A 345 -14.96 6.37 -10.76
CA ARG A 345 -15.08 7.43 -11.77
C ARG A 345 -15.48 6.91 -13.15
N ALA A 346 -15.10 5.68 -13.48
CA ALA A 346 -15.42 5.06 -14.77
C ALA A 346 -16.89 4.60 -14.87
N GLY A 347 -17.76 4.96 -13.92
CA GLY A 347 -19.17 4.58 -13.92
C GLY A 347 -19.49 3.37 -13.04
N GLY A 348 -18.55 2.94 -12.20
CA GLY A 348 -18.78 1.85 -11.26
C GLY A 348 -18.98 0.49 -11.94
N ALA A 349 -19.70 -0.42 -11.26
CA ALA A 349 -20.08 -1.72 -11.84
C ALA A 349 -20.95 -1.58 -13.10
N ALA A 350 -21.75 -0.51 -13.21
CA ALA A 350 -22.63 -0.27 -14.35
C ALA A 350 -21.89 0.12 -15.64
N GLY A 351 -20.66 0.64 -15.52
CA GLY A 351 -19.78 0.92 -16.66
C GLY A 351 -18.93 -0.28 -17.11
N ASN A 352 -18.99 -1.41 -16.39
CA ASN A 352 -18.17 -2.58 -16.66
C ASN A 352 -18.91 -3.63 -17.50
N ASN A 353 -18.35 -3.97 -18.67
CA ASN A 353 -18.87 -5.02 -19.57
C ASN A 353 -18.21 -6.40 -19.35
N GLY A 354 -17.37 -6.55 -18.32
CA GLY A 354 -16.58 -7.75 -18.03
C GLY A 354 -16.89 -8.43 -16.70
N TRP A 355 -16.24 -9.57 -16.44
CA TRP A 355 -16.31 -10.28 -15.16
C TRP A 355 -15.47 -9.57 -14.10
N ILE A 356 -15.99 -9.44 -12.87
CA ILE A 356 -15.25 -8.80 -11.78
C ILE A 356 -14.66 -9.86 -10.86
N ILE A 357 -13.36 -9.80 -10.66
CA ILE A 357 -12.62 -10.57 -9.66
C ILE A 357 -12.21 -9.58 -8.57
N GLY A 358 -12.66 -9.83 -7.35
CA GLY A 358 -12.18 -9.10 -6.18
C GLY A 358 -10.90 -9.74 -5.65
N LEU A 359 -9.95 -8.92 -5.21
CA LEU A 359 -8.79 -9.34 -4.43
C LEU A 359 -8.80 -8.56 -3.12
N ASP A 360 -8.82 -9.27 -2.00
CA ASP A 360 -8.61 -8.67 -0.68
C ASP A 360 -7.36 -9.29 -0.06
N ALA A 361 -6.26 -8.53 -0.04
CA ALA A 361 -4.95 -9.02 0.36
C ALA A 361 -4.29 -8.11 1.39
N ASP A 362 -3.32 -8.66 2.12
CA ASP A 362 -2.41 -7.93 2.99
C ASP A 362 -1.45 -7.10 2.13
N LEU A 363 -1.83 -5.92 1.65
CA LEU A 363 -0.97 -5.06 0.81
C LEU A 363 -0.20 -4.03 1.63
N SER A 364 -0.44 -4.00 2.94
CA SER A 364 0.34 -3.28 3.92
C SER A 364 0.46 -4.11 5.20
N GLY A 365 1.42 -3.74 6.07
CA GLY A 365 1.71 -4.50 7.29
C GLY A 365 2.70 -5.66 7.07
N SER A 366 2.69 -6.62 8.00
CA SER A 366 3.72 -7.67 8.09
C SER A 366 3.70 -8.71 6.96
N LEU A 367 2.56 -8.89 6.29
CA LEU A 367 2.39 -9.82 5.17
C LEU A 367 2.36 -9.14 3.79
N SER A 368 2.78 -7.87 3.71
CA SER A 368 2.74 -7.06 2.47
C SER A 368 3.42 -7.73 1.27
N GLY A 369 4.55 -8.42 1.49
CA GLY A 369 5.27 -9.15 0.45
C GLY A 369 4.45 -10.29 -0.16
N ALA A 370 3.77 -11.07 0.68
CA ALA A 370 2.90 -12.16 0.21
C ALA A 370 1.66 -11.60 -0.50
N GLY A 371 0.99 -10.58 0.06
CA GLY A 371 -0.17 -9.96 -0.57
C GLY A 371 0.16 -9.34 -1.93
N LEU A 372 1.32 -8.69 -2.06
CA LEU A 372 1.81 -8.17 -3.34
C LEU A 372 2.09 -9.30 -4.34
N ALA A 373 2.69 -10.40 -3.91
CA ALA A 373 2.95 -11.55 -4.78
C ALA A 373 1.66 -12.20 -5.29
N ILE A 374 0.63 -12.32 -4.44
CA ILE A 374 -0.72 -12.77 -4.83
C ILE A 374 -1.30 -11.82 -5.88
N LYS A 375 -1.29 -10.51 -5.61
CA LYS A 375 -1.78 -9.48 -6.54
C LYS A 375 -1.11 -9.59 -7.91
N ARG A 376 0.22 -9.72 -7.95
CA ARG A 376 0.99 -9.89 -9.20
C ARG A 376 0.57 -11.15 -9.95
N GLY A 377 0.39 -12.27 -9.24
CA GLY A 377 -0.09 -13.52 -9.83
C GLY A 377 -1.46 -13.39 -10.48
N VAL A 378 -2.42 -12.79 -9.76
CA VAL A 378 -3.77 -12.51 -10.28
C VAL A 378 -3.71 -11.60 -11.51
N GLN A 379 -2.97 -10.49 -11.43
CA GLN A 379 -2.86 -9.52 -12.52
C GLN A 379 -2.25 -10.15 -13.78
N LEU A 380 -1.16 -10.91 -13.64
CA LEU A 380 -0.48 -11.57 -14.77
C LEU A 380 -1.41 -12.54 -15.49
N ALA A 381 -2.23 -13.30 -14.75
CA ALA A 381 -3.20 -14.22 -15.33
C ALA A 381 -4.33 -13.47 -16.07
N ILE A 382 -4.89 -12.43 -15.44
CA ILE A 382 -5.92 -11.59 -16.05
C ILE A 382 -5.41 -10.94 -17.35
N ASP A 383 -4.20 -10.40 -17.34
CA ASP A 383 -3.59 -9.77 -18.52
C ASP A 383 -3.45 -10.78 -19.67
N GLU A 384 -3.06 -12.03 -19.37
CA GLU A 384 -2.95 -13.10 -20.38
C GLU A 384 -4.30 -13.48 -20.97
N ILE A 385 -5.30 -13.69 -20.11
CA ILE A 385 -6.64 -14.11 -20.50
C ILE A 385 -7.28 -13.00 -21.34
N ASN A 386 -7.14 -11.74 -20.93
CA ASN A 386 -7.66 -10.59 -21.66
C ASN A 386 -6.96 -10.39 -23.01
N ALA A 387 -5.64 -10.57 -23.09
CA ALA A 387 -4.90 -10.53 -24.35
C ALA A 387 -5.38 -11.62 -25.34
N SER A 388 -5.98 -12.70 -24.83
CA SER A 388 -6.57 -13.80 -25.61
C SER A 388 -8.07 -13.60 -25.91
N GLY A 389 -8.62 -12.41 -25.67
CA GLY A 389 -10.03 -12.09 -25.93
C GLY A 389 -10.96 -12.24 -24.72
N GLY A 390 -10.42 -12.51 -23.52
CA GLY A 390 -11.19 -12.65 -22.29
C GLY A 390 -11.96 -13.97 -22.18
N VAL A 391 -12.96 -14.00 -21.31
CA VAL A 391 -13.82 -15.17 -21.09
C VAL A 391 -15.17 -14.93 -21.76
N LEU A 392 -15.50 -15.76 -22.76
CA LEU A 392 -16.71 -15.59 -23.57
C LEU A 392 -16.77 -14.21 -24.25
N GLY A 393 -15.62 -13.69 -24.69
CA GLY A 393 -15.50 -12.35 -25.30
C GLY A 393 -15.58 -11.18 -24.31
N LYS A 394 -15.67 -11.45 -23.00
CA LYS A 394 -15.74 -10.44 -21.94
C LYS A 394 -14.41 -10.35 -21.17
N PRO A 395 -13.88 -9.15 -20.91
CA PRO A 395 -12.66 -9.01 -20.14
C PRO A 395 -12.87 -9.44 -18.68
N LEU A 396 -11.80 -9.91 -18.05
CA LEU A 396 -11.68 -10.01 -16.60
C LEU A 396 -11.18 -8.67 -16.04
N ASN A 397 -11.84 -8.14 -15.02
CA ASN A 397 -11.45 -6.91 -14.35
C ASN A 397 -11.13 -7.20 -12.89
N LEU A 398 -9.99 -6.68 -12.43
CA LEU A 398 -9.52 -6.85 -11.06
C LEU A 398 -9.87 -5.61 -10.23
N ILE A 399 -10.50 -5.83 -9.08
CA ILE A 399 -10.63 -4.81 -8.03
C ILE A 399 -9.81 -5.26 -6.84
N VAL A 400 -8.84 -4.45 -6.46
CA VAL A 400 -7.90 -4.76 -5.40
C VAL A 400 -8.24 -3.95 -4.16
N THR A 401 -8.28 -4.60 -3.00
CA THR A 401 -8.50 -4.00 -1.69
C THR A 401 -7.43 -4.49 -0.72
N ASP A 402 -7.11 -3.64 0.26
CA ASP A 402 -6.09 -3.90 1.28
C ASP A 402 -6.76 -4.09 2.64
N ASN A 403 -6.67 -5.30 3.20
CA ASN A 403 -7.21 -5.61 4.53
C ASN A 403 -6.25 -5.29 5.68
N ARG A 404 -4.94 -5.12 5.39
CA ARG A 404 -3.90 -4.79 6.39
C ARG A 404 -3.81 -5.80 7.55
N GLY A 405 -4.26 -7.04 7.32
CA GLY A 405 -4.40 -8.06 8.36
C GLY A 405 -5.54 -7.81 9.38
N SER A 406 -6.44 -6.87 9.10
CA SER A 406 -7.61 -6.58 9.95
C SER A 406 -8.83 -7.36 9.49
N VAL A 407 -9.35 -8.21 10.39
CA VAL A 407 -10.59 -8.99 10.17
C VAL A 407 -11.77 -8.10 9.79
N ALA A 408 -11.99 -7.01 10.53
CA ALA A 408 -13.10 -6.11 10.29
C ALA A 408 -13.01 -5.45 8.90
N LEU A 409 -11.79 -5.06 8.46
CA LEU A 409 -11.58 -4.51 7.13
C LEU A 409 -11.77 -5.57 6.05
N GLY A 410 -11.23 -6.78 6.22
CA GLY A 410 -11.37 -7.85 5.24
C GLY A 410 -12.82 -8.30 5.02
N VAL A 411 -13.63 -8.33 6.08
CA VAL A 411 -15.09 -8.56 5.99
C VAL A 411 -15.77 -7.43 5.23
N ALA A 412 -15.47 -6.17 5.56
CA ALA A 412 -16.05 -5.01 4.89
C ALA A 412 -15.65 -4.94 3.40
N ASN A 413 -14.40 -5.27 3.08
CA ASN A 413 -13.89 -5.36 1.71
C ASN A 413 -14.61 -6.45 0.92
N ALA A 414 -14.68 -7.68 1.46
CA ALA A 414 -15.41 -8.77 0.82
C ALA A 414 -16.87 -8.39 0.57
N MET A 415 -17.55 -7.80 1.59
CA MET A 415 -18.93 -7.37 1.44
C MET A 415 -19.11 -6.34 0.31
N ARG A 416 -18.21 -5.35 0.27
CA ARG A 416 -18.21 -4.28 -0.73
C ARG A 416 -17.93 -4.80 -2.13
N LEU A 417 -16.99 -5.74 -2.28
CA LEU A 417 -16.66 -6.37 -3.56
C LEU A 417 -17.85 -7.14 -4.16
N GLY A 418 -18.62 -7.88 -3.35
CA GLY A 418 -19.82 -8.52 -3.87
C GLY A 418 -21.00 -7.56 -4.08
N GLN A 419 -21.31 -6.69 -3.11
CA GLN A 419 -22.52 -5.84 -3.18
C GLN A 419 -22.38 -4.64 -4.11
N LYS A 420 -21.27 -3.91 -4.04
CA LYS A 420 -21.07 -2.70 -4.84
C LYS A 420 -20.62 -3.05 -6.25
N TRP A 421 -19.73 -4.04 -6.34
CA TRP A 421 -19.04 -4.35 -7.57
C TRP A 421 -19.58 -5.58 -8.29
N GLY A 422 -20.32 -6.47 -7.63
CA GLY A 422 -20.83 -7.68 -8.27
C GLY A 422 -19.71 -8.66 -8.64
N ALA A 423 -18.66 -8.73 -7.82
CA ALA A 423 -17.58 -9.69 -8.02
C ALA A 423 -18.12 -11.13 -8.06
N VAL A 424 -17.63 -11.94 -8.99
CA VAL A 424 -18.01 -13.37 -9.09
C VAL A 424 -17.14 -14.28 -8.23
N ALA A 425 -15.95 -13.80 -7.88
CA ALA A 425 -15.00 -14.47 -7.01
C ALA A 425 -14.22 -13.44 -6.20
N LEU A 426 -13.85 -13.83 -4.98
CA LEU A 426 -12.89 -13.17 -4.13
C LEU A 426 -11.62 -14.03 -4.07
N VAL A 427 -10.50 -13.49 -4.52
CA VAL A 427 -9.18 -14.04 -4.23
C VAL A 427 -8.75 -13.50 -2.86
N ALA A 428 -8.44 -14.40 -1.94
CA ALA A 428 -8.07 -14.04 -0.58
C ALA A 428 -6.56 -13.79 -0.43
N GLY A 429 -6.20 -13.02 0.59
CA GLY A 429 -4.82 -12.78 1.03
C GLY A 429 -4.19 -13.98 1.74
N GLY A 430 -3.20 -13.70 2.59
CA GLY A 430 -2.47 -14.72 3.34
C GLY A 430 -2.94 -14.90 4.79
N ASN A 431 -3.80 -14.01 5.29
CA ASN A 431 -4.16 -13.94 6.70
C ASN A 431 -5.34 -14.85 7.07
N ASP A 432 -5.05 -16.01 7.67
CA ASP A 432 -6.06 -17.02 8.01
C ASP A 432 -7.26 -16.49 8.85
N PRO A 433 -7.08 -15.66 9.89
CA PRO A 433 -8.20 -15.01 10.59
C PRO A 433 -9.11 -14.17 9.70
N VAL A 434 -8.54 -13.44 8.72
CA VAL A 434 -9.33 -12.67 7.76
C VAL A 434 -10.11 -13.61 6.83
N ILE A 435 -9.43 -14.63 6.30
CA ILE A 435 -10.03 -15.63 5.39
C ILE A 435 -11.21 -16.33 6.06
N ALA A 436 -11.06 -16.74 7.32
CA ALA A 436 -12.10 -17.42 8.08
C ALA A 436 -13.41 -16.62 8.11
N GLU A 437 -13.33 -15.30 8.33
CA GLU A 437 -14.50 -14.42 8.36
C GLU A 437 -15.00 -14.03 6.96
N GLN A 438 -14.21 -14.25 5.91
CA GLN A 438 -14.64 -14.08 4.51
C GLN A 438 -15.42 -15.28 3.97
N VAL A 439 -15.22 -16.49 4.51
CA VAL A 439 -15.97 -17.70 4.13
C VAL A 439 -17.50 -17.47 4.17
N PRO A 440 -18.11 -17.03 5.29
CA PRO A 440 -19.57 -16.81 5.32
C PRO A 440 -20.02 -15.63 4.44
N VAL A 441 -19.20 -14.59 4.30
CA VAL A 441 -19.51 -13.41 3.47
C VAL A 441 -19.62 -13.78 2.00
N THR A 442 -18.59 -14.47 1.49
CA THR A 442 -18.54 -14.92 0.09
C THR A 442 -19.69 -15.87 -0.23
N LYS A 443 -20.02 -16.80 0.66
CA LYS A 443 -21.21 -17.65 0.52
C LYS A 443 -22.48 -16.84 0.35
N ASN A 444 -22.75 -15.92 1.27
CA ASN A 444 -23.98 -15.12 1.28
C ASN A 444 -24.11 -14.23 0.05
N GLN A 445 -22.97 -13.80 -0.51
CA GLN A 445 -22.90 -13.00 -1.73
C GLN A 445 -22.81 -13.85 -3.00
N LYS A 446 -22.84 -15.17 -2.88
CA LYS A 446 -22.67 -16.13 -3.98
C LYS A 446 -21.37 -15.92 -4.75
N MET A 447 -20.30 -15.55 -4.07
CA MET A 447 -18.96 -15.47 -4.66
C MET A 447 -18.20 -16.76 -4.37
N LEU A 448 -17.36 -17.19 -5.31
CA LEU A 448 -16.31 -18.14 -4.96
C LEU A 448 -15.27 -17.48 -4.07
N LEU A 449 -14.72 -18.22 -3.11
CA LEU A 449 -13.54 -17.84 -2.36
C LEU A 449 -12.35 -18.64 -2.87
N LEU A 450 -11.39 -17.97 -3.52
CA LEU A 450 -10.17 -18.57 -4.05
C LEU A 450 -9.01 -18.27 -3.12
N VAL A 451 -8.38 -19.30 -2.59
CA VAL A 451 -7.32 -19.16 -1.57
C VAL A 451 -5.96 -19.60 -2.14
N PRO A 452 -5.11 -18.66 -2.56
CA PRO A 452 -3.80 -18.96 -3.10
C PRO A 452 -2.73 -19.13 -2.03
N TRP A 453 -2.99 -18.83 -0.75
CA TRP A 453 -1.94 -18.86 0.28
C TRP A 453 -2.36 -19.29 1.68
N GLY A 454 -3.58 -18.95 2.12
CA GLY A 454 -4.09 -19.33 3.46
C GLY A 454 -3.99 -20.83 3.74
N ARG A 455 -3.65 -21.18 4.98
CA ARG A 455 -3.14 -22.53 5.30
C ARG A 455 -3.95 -23.28 6.33
N SER A 456 -4.75 -22.57 7.13
CA SER A 456 -5.53 -23.20 8.19
C SER A 456 -6.52 -24.19 7.60
N VAL A 457 -6.64 -25.33 8.28
CA VAL A 457 -7.62 -26.37 7.96
C VAL A 457 -8.98 -26.07 8.62
N GLU A 458 -9.04 -25.18 9.61
CA GLU A 458 -10.25 -24.89 10.39
C GLU A 458 -11.36 -24.26 9.55
N TRP A 459 -11.02 -23.25 8.73
CA TRP A 459 -12.01 -22.56 7.92
C TRP A 459 -12.33 -23.31 6.62
N MET A 460 -11.45 -24.22 6.16
CA MET A 460 -11.66 -25.02 4.96
C MET A 460 -12.70 -26.14 5.17
N GLY A 461 -12.77 -26.69 6.39
CA GLY A 461 -13.64 -27.84 6.67
C GLY A 461 -13.25 -29.06 5.84
N ASN A 462 -14.20 -29.99 5.64
CA ASN A 462 -13.94 -31.24 4.91
C ASN A 462 -14.44 -31.23 3.46
N SER A 463 -15.03 -30.12 2.97
CA SER A 463 -15.55 -29.94 1.59
C SER A 463 -16.23 -31.18 1.01
N ARG A 464 -17.04 -31.87 1.82
CA ARG A 464 -17.82 -33.05 1.41
C ARG A 464 -19.16 -32.59 0.83
N ASP A 465 -19.86 -33.49 0.14
CA ASP A 465 -21.18 -33.22 -0.47
C ASP A 465 -22.20 -32.63 0.52
N ASP A 466 -22.05 -32.88 1.82
CA ASP A 466 -22.90 -32.36 2.90
C ASP A 466 -22.41 -31.03 3.50
N ASP A 467 -21.18 -30.57 3.21
CA ASP A 467 -20.62 -29.30 3.69
C ASP A 467 -20.98 -28.12 2.76
N VAL A 468 -22.29 -27.86 2.66
CA VAL A 468 -22.86 -26.76 1.86
C VAL A 468 -22.36 -25.38 2.32
N GLU A 469 -21.81 -25.28 3.54
CA GLU A 469 -21.25 -24.04 4.07
C GLU A 469 -19.94 -23.63 3.41
N ARG A 470 -19.16 -24.58 2.88
CA ARG A 470 -17.79 -24.33 2.41
C ARG A 470 -17.54 -24.77 0.97
N ARG A 471 -18.57 -25.24 0.28
CA ARG A 471 -18.50 -25.70 -1.10
C ARG A 471 -18.03 -24.63 -2.11
N HIS A 472 -18.14 -23.35 -1.76
CA HIS A 472 -17.68 -22.24 -2.61
C HIS A 472 -16.20 -21.87 -2.42
N VAL A 473 -15.48 -22.57 -1.54
CA VAL A 473 -14.08 -22.28 -1.19
C VAL A 473 -13.16 -23.23 -1.94
N PHE A 474 -12.17 -22.70 -2.67
CA PHE A 474 -11.19 -23.48 -3.43
C PHE A 474 -9.77 -23.02 -3.10
N ARG A 475 -8.92 -23.92 -2.60
CA ARG A 475 -7.54 -23.61 -2.22
C ARG A 475 -6.52 -24.25 -3.16
N LEU A 476 -5.46 -23.50 -3.47
CA LEU A 476 -4.29 -23.97 -4.21
C LEU A 476 -2.98 -23.71 -3.44
N ALA A 477 -3.01 -23.82 -2.12
CA ALA A 477 -1.86 -23.66 -1.24
C ALA A 477 -1.68 -24.91 -0.36
N ALA A 478 -0.46 -25.11 0.16
CA ALA A 478 -0.21 -26.16 1.14
C ALA A 478 -0.91 -25.83 2.45
N ASN A 479 -1.66 -26.78 2.97
CA ASN A 479 -2.34 -26.62 4.26
C ASN A 479 -1.46 -27.08 5.43
N GLU A 480 -1.85 -26.67 6.64
CA GLU A 480 -1.13 -27.00 7.88
C GLU A 480 -0.87 -28.49 8.05
N TYR A 481 -1.84 -29.34 7.70
CA TYR A 481 -1.72 -30.79 7.81
C TYR A 481 -0.70 -31.37 6.81
N GLN A 482 -0.82 -31.01 5.53
CA GLN A 482 0.08 -31.43 4.46
C GLN A 482 1.52 -31.03 4.75
N GLY A 483 1.74 -29.78 5.16
CA GLY A 483 3.07 -29.30 5.52
C GLY A 483 3.62 -30.03 6.76
N SER A 484 2.79 -30.23 7.78
CA SER A 484 3.20 -30.94 9.00
C SER A 484 3.59 -32.39 8.72
N MET A 485 2.88 -33.07 7.82
CA MET A 485 3.24 -34.43 7.39
C MET A 485 4.64 -34.47 6.76
N VAL A 486 4.95 -33.55 5.84
CA VAL A 486 6.26 -33.49 5.18
C VAL A 486 7.39 -33.18 6.17
N LEU A 487 7.16 -32.24 7.10
CA LEU A 487 8.13 -31.97 8.17
C LEU A 487 8.33 -33.20 9.06
N PHE A 488 7.24 -33.85 9.43
CA PHE A 488 7.26 -35.02 10.29
C PHE A 488 7.99 -36.21 9.64
N ASP A 489 7.77 -36.47 8.35
CA ASP A 489 8.41 -37.55 7.60
C ASP A 489 9.95 -37.40 7.55
N ASP A 490 10.46 -36.18 7.42
CA ASP A 490 11.92 -35.92 7.55
C ASP A 490 12.44 -36.26 8.95
N LEU A 491 11.63 -35.97 9.98
CA LEU A 491 12.04 -36.07 11.38
C LEU A 491 11.91 -37.47 11.95
N VAL A 492 10.91 -38.25 11.53
CA VAL A 492 10.65 -39.59 12.07
C VAL A 492 11.81 -40.55 11.79
N HIS A 493 12.65 -40.24 10.80
CA HIS A 493 13.87 -40.96 10.47
C HIS A 493 15.16 -40.30 10.97
N THR A 494 15.09 -39.06 11.47
CA THR A 494 16.27 -38.33 11.97
C THR A 494 16.51 -38.61 13.46
N PRO A 495 17.72 -39.02 13.88
CA PRO A 495 18.05 -39.22 15.29
C PRO A 495 18.16 -37.89 16.06
N GLY A 496 17.86 -37.93 17.36
CA GLY A 496 18.06 -36.81 18.30
C GLY A 496 16.76 -36.20 18.84
N LYS A 497 16.91 -35.28 19.79
CA LYS A 497 15.78 -34.64 20.49
C LYS A 497 15.20 -33.49 19.68
N ILE A 498 13.88 -33.39 19.68
CA ILE A 498 13.11 -32.45 18.89
C ILE A 498 12.39 -31.47 19.82
N ALA A 499 12.37 -30.19 19.44
CA ALA A 499 11.51 -29.20 20.07
C ALA A 499 10.66 -28.46 19.02
N LEU A 500 9.44 -28.11 19.42
CA LEU A 500 8.56 -27.19 18.72
C LEU A 500 8.75 -25.79 19.29
N MET A 501 8.98 -24.81 18.42
CA MET A 501 9.07 -23.41 18.80
C MET A 501 7.98 -22.64 18.03
N LEU A 502 7.00 -22.14 18.76
CA LEU A 502 5.69 -21.79 18.21
C LEU A 502 5.26 -20.39 18.61
N GLU A 503 4.81 -19.61 17.63
CA GLU A 503 4.13 -18.34 17.91
C GLU A 503 2.83 -18.58 18.68
N ASN A 504 2.52 -17.72 19.65
CA ASN A 504 1.32 -17.83 20.49
C ASN A 504 0.06 -17.34 19.75
N THR A 505 -0.27 -18.00 18.65
CA THR A 505 -1.38 -17.68 17.74
C THR A 505 -2.27 -18.91 17.51
N GLY A 506 -3.35 -18.76 16.74
CA GLY A 506 -4.14 -19.91 16.26
C GLY A 506 -3.28 -20.91 15.49
N ASN A 507 -2.45 -20.41 14.56
CA ASN A 507 -1.54 -21.20 13.75
C ASN A 507 -0.58 -22.05 14.61
N GLY A 508 0.05 -21.46 15.62
CA GLY A 508 0.93 -22.20 16.53
C GLY A 508 0.19 -23.28 17.32
N ARG A 509 -1.05 -23.01 17.76
CA ARG A 509 -1.90 -23.99 18.46
C ARG A 509 -2.33 -25.15 17.55
N ASN A 510 -2.69 -24.87 16.30
CA ASN A 510 -3.09 -25.89 15.33
C ASN A 510 -1.91 -26.76 14.92
N PHE A 511 -0.79 -26.13 14.59
CA PHE A 511 0.45 -26.84 14.28
C PHE A 511 0.89 -27.74 15.44
N ARG A 512 0.82 -27.25 16.68
CA ARG A 512 1.08 -28.09 17.87
C ARG A 512 0.17 -29.30 17.95
N ALA A 513 -1.13 -29.11 17.75
CA ALA A 513 -2.11 -30.19 17.84
C ALA A 513 -1.83 -31.29 16.80
N ILE A 514 -1.59 -30.89 15.55
CA ILE A 514 -1.23 -31.81 14.45
C ILE A 514 0.06 -32.55 14.77
N MET A 515 1.13 -31.84 15.14
CA MET A 515 2.43 -32.46 15.40
C MET A 515 2.38 -33.44 16.58
N ILE A 516 1.69 -33.08 17.67
CA ILE A 516 1.60 -33.98 18.85
C ILE A 516 0.89 -35.29 18.48
N GLU A 517 -0.17 -35.25 17.68
CA GLU A 517 -0.86 -36.48 17.25
C GLU A 517 0.05 -37.32 16.35
N LEU A 518 0.74 -36.70 15.38
CA LEU A 518 1.70 -37.40 14.52
C LEU A 518 2.82 -38.09 15.32
N PHE A 519 3.40 -37.42 16.33
CA PHE A 519 4.45 -38.01 17.18
C PHE A 519 3.93 -39.18 18.03
N LYS A 520 2.69 -39.08 18.53
CA LYS A 520 2.06 -40.13 19.34
C LYS A 520 1.85 -41.41 18.51
N ASP A 521 1.34 -41.27 17.29
CA ASP A 521 1.02 -42.42 16.42
C ASP A 521 2.27 -43.20 15.97
N HIS A 522 3.45 -42.58 16.01
CA HIS A 522 4.71 -43.19 15.57
C HIS A 522 5.67 -43.55 16.72
N SER A 523 5.15 -43.61 17.97
CA SER A 523 5.92 -44.03 19.16
C SER A 523 7.22 -43.24 19.40
N ARG A 524 7.27 -41.97 18.99
CA ARG A 524 8.38 -41.07 19.29
C ARG A 524 8.13 -40.31 20.59
N GLU A 525 9.21 -39.91 21.26
CA GLU A 525 9.10 -39.02 22.41
C GLU A 525 8.40 -37.72 22.03
N LYS A 526 7.48 -37.27 22.90
CA LYS A 526 6.76 -36.01 22.70
C LYS A 526 7.77 -34.86 22.67
N PRO A 527 7.74 -34.00 21.64
CA PRO A 527 8.68 -32.89 21.56
C PRO A 527 8.45 -31.87 22.68
N ALA A 528 9.53 -31.23 23.14
CA ALA A 528 9.42 -30.05 23.99
C ALA A 528 8.67 -28.94 23.23
N VAL A 529 7.90 -28.10 23.92
CA VAL A 529 7.16 -27.00 23.29
C VAL A 529 7.53 -25.68 23.95
N VAL A 530 8.02 -24.75 23.14
CA VAL A 530 8.34 -23.39 23.54
C VAL A 530 7.41 -22.43 22.82
N TRP A 531 6.76 -21.56 23.58
CA TRP A 531 5.89 -20.51 23.07
C TRP A 531 6.61 -19.16 23.07
N PHE A 532 6.35 -18.35 22.06
CA PHE A 532 6.79 -16.96 22.01
C PHE A 532 5.68 -16.05 21.48
N ASN A 533 5.78 -14.75 21.76
CA ASN A 533 4.83 -13.77 21.24
C ASN A 533 5.36 -13.17 19.92
N VAL A 534 4.46 -12.90 18.97
CA VAL A 534 4.80 -12.19 17.72
C VAL A 534 5.45 -10.84 18.06
N GLY A 535 6.53 -10.49 17.36
CA GLY A 535 7.34 -9.31 17.62
C GLY A 535 8.44 -9.48 18.70
N GLN A 536 8.54 -10.66 19.33
CA GLN A 536 9.63 -10.96 20.25
C GLN A 536 10.97 -10.99 19.51
N LYS A 537 11.99 -10.33 20.08
CA LYS A 537 13.33 -10.20 19.49
C LYS A 537 14.43 -10.94 20.25
N VAL A 538 14.18 -11.27 21.51
CA VAL A 538 15.16 -11.90 22.41
C VAL A 538 14.67 -13.30 22.75
N PHE A 539 15.50 -14.29 22.46
CA PHE A 539 15.22 -15.72 22.61
C PHE A 539 16.31 -16.47 23.38
N LEU A 540 17.27 -15.76 23.99
CA LEU A 540 18.43 -16.36 24.65
C LEU A 540 18.04 -17.41 25.71
N ASP A 541 17.16 -17.05 26.65
CA ASP A 541 16.74 -17.95 27.74
C ASP A 541 16.07 -19.24 27.23
N PRO A 542 15.00 -19.19 26.39
CA PRO A 542 14.37 -20.41 25.90
C PRO A 542 15.32 -21.25 25.04
N LEU A 543 16.20 -20.62 24.25
CA LEU A 543 17.17 -21.35 23.42
C LEU A 543 18.27 -22.02 24.26
N SER A 544 18.76 -21.37 25.32
CA SER A 544 19.74 -21.96 26.25
C SER A 544 19.17 -23.21 26.91
N GLN A 545 17.91 -23.17 27.35
CA GLN A 545 17.24 -24.33 27.94
C GLN A 545 17.11 -25.50 26.96
N LEU A 546 16.78 -25.23 25.69
CA LEU A 546 16.72 -26.26 24.65
C LEU A 546 18.11 -26.84 24.33
N GLN A 547 19.14 -26.00 24.32
CA GLN A 547 20.54 -26.43 24.14
C GLN A 547 21.00 -27.34 25.28
N GLU A 548 20.77 -26.96 26.53
CA GLU A 548 21.07 -27.76 27.73
C GLU A 548 20.30 -29.09 27.74
N ALA A 549 19.06 -29.10 27.24
CA ALA A 549 18.26 -30.31 27.10
C ALA A 549 18.77 -31.26 25.99
N GLY A 550 19.73 -30.83 25.17
CA GLY A 550 20.33 -31.61 24.10
C GLY A 550 19.45 -31.69 22.83
N VAL A 551 18.64 -30.67 22.57
CA VAL A 551 17.81 -30.60 21.36
C VAL A 551 18.69 -30.46 20.12
N THR A 552 18.43 -31.27 19.09
CA THR A 552 19.20 -31.26 17.83
C THR A 552 18.39 -30.74 16.65
N SER A 553 17.06 -30.69 16.74
CA SER A 553 16.17 -30.17 15.69
C SER A 553 15.07 -29.29 16.27
N LEU A 554 14.87 -28.12 15.68
CA LEU A 554 13.79 -27.19 16.00
C LEU A 554 12.77 -27.17 14.87
N LEU A 555 11.51 -27.52 15.15
CA LEU A 555 10.42 -27.23 14.23
C LEU A 555 9.86 -25.86 14.56
N LEU A 556 9.86 -24.99 13.56
CA LEU A 556 9.52 -23.60 13.72
C LEU A 556 8.21 -23.27 13.02
N MET A 557 7.25 -22.80 13.80
CA MET A 557 6.06 -22.08 13.31
C MET A 557 6.23 -20.63 13.73
N ALA A 558 6.80 -19.83 12.84
CA ALA A 558 7.14 -18.44 13.09
C ALA A 558 7.09 -17.62 11.80
N GLY A 559 6.92 -16.31 11.95
CA GLY A 559 7.12 -15.35 10.87
C GLY A 559 8.59 -15.20 10.48
N PRO A 560 8.89 -14.54 9.34
CA PRO A 560 10.25 -14.32 8.88
C PRO A 560 11.12 -13.49 9.83
N GLU A 561 10.55 -12.49 10.51
CA GLU A 561 11.27 -11.65 11.48
C GLU A 561 11.66 -12.43 12.73
N GLU A 562 10.74 -13.18 13.33
CA GLU A 562 11.05 -14.00 14.51
C GLU A 562 12.06 -15.09 14.17
N THR A 563 11.95 -15.71 12.99
CA THR A 563 12.93 -16.70 12.50
C THR A 563 14.34 -16.11 12.45
N ARG A 564 14.49 -14.85 12.01
CA ARG A 564 15.77 -14.13 11.99
C ARG A 564 16.34 -13.95 13.40
N TYR A 565 15.53 -13.45 14.32
CA TYR A 565 15.97 -13.22 15.70
C TYR A 565 16.34 -14.55 16.38
N ILE A 566 15.55 -15.61 16.18
CA ILE A 566 15.84 -16.95 16.68
C ILE A 566 17.21 -17.43 16.17
N ARG A 567 17.47 -17.35 14.86
CA ARG A 567 18.78 -17.73 14.28
C ARG A 567 19.94 -16.92 14.88
N ALA A 568 19.82 -15.59 14.93
CA ALA A 568 20.88 -14.74 15.50
C ALA A 568 21.14 -15.04 17.00
N ASN A 569 20.10 -15.36 17.77
CA ASN A 569 20.24 -15.72 19.17
C ASN A 569 20.86 -17.13 19.32
N MET A 570 20.53 -18.09 18.43
CA MET A 570 21.20 -19.40 18.39
C MET A 570 22.69 -19.28 18.08
N GLU A 571 23.07 -18.39 17.15
CA GLU A 571 24.49 -18.11 16.84
C GLU A 571 25.23 -17.55 18.06
N THR A 572 24.60 -16.62 18.78
CA THR A 572 25.14 -16.05 20.02
C THR A 572 25.42 -17.12 21.08
N LEU A 573 24.56 -18.14 21.17
CA LEU A 573 24.69 -19.27 22.10
C LEU A 573 25.55 -20.43 21.57
N ALA A 574 26.05 -20.32 20.33
CA ALA A 574 26.66 -21.43 19.59
C ALA A 574 25.75 -22.69 19.53
N PHE A 575 24.43 -22.51 19.54
CA PHE A 575 23.47 -23.61 19.51
C PHE A 575 23.32 -24.17 18.09
N LYS A 576 23.76 -25.42 17.89
CA LYS A 576 23.90 -26.06 16.57
C LYS A 576 22.68 -26.85 16.08
N ALA A 577 21.52 -26.70 16.71
CA ALA A 577 20.32 -27.38 16.22
C ALA A 577 19.95 -26.91 14.79
N ARG A 578 19.51 -27.85 13.96
CA ARG A 578 18.96 -27.53 12.64
C ARG A 578 17.53 -26.98 12.77
N ILE A 579 17.16 -26.05 11.90
CA ILE A 579 15.81 -25.49 11.83
C ILE A 579 15.04 -26.18 10.70
N LEU A 580 13.83 -26.65 11.01
CA LEU A 580 12.82 -27.04 10.04
C LEU A 580 11.64 -26.09 10.16
N ALA A 581 11.50 -25.15 9.24
CA ALA A 581 10.45 -24.15 9.30
C ALA A 581 9.26 -24.52 8.41
N PHE A 582 8.06 -24.29 8.93
CA PHE A 582 6.83 -24.43 8.16
C PHE A 582 6.75 -23.41 7.02
N GLN A 583 7.38 -22.25 7.16
CA GLN A 583 7.40 -21.21 6.14
C GLN A 583 8.77 -21.11 5.47
N GLY A 584 8.76 -21.12 4.13
CA GLY A 584 9.93 -20.89 3.29
C GLY A 584 10.16 -19.45 2.86
N ASP A 585 9.37 -18.47 3.29
CA ASP A 585 9.62 -17.06 2.91
C ASP A 585 10.86 -16.38 3.57
N PRO A 586 11.45 -16.85 4.70
CA PRO A 586 12.73 -16.30 5.18
C PRO A 586 13.87 -16.42 4.14
N VAL A 587 13.68 -17.31 3.16
CA VAL A 587 14.65 -17.79 2.19
C VAL A 587 14.69 -16.90 0.94
N THR A 588 13.63 -16.17 0.62
CA THR A 588 13.68 -15.12 -0.43
C THR A 588 14.53 -13.92 0.00
N ARG A 589 14.79 -13.77 1.32
CA ARG A 589 15.56 -12.66 1.91
C ARG A 589 16.81 -13.08 2.67
N ALA A 590 17.25 -14.35 2.55
CA ALA A 590 18.47 -14.83 3.20
C ALA A 590 19.70 -13.96 2.83
N GLY A 591 19.77 -13.51 1.57
CA GLY A 591 20.78 -12.56 1.11
C GLY A 591 20.51 -11.09 1.47
N GLU A 592 19.25 -10.66 1.51
CA GLU A 592 18.89 -9.24 1.70
C GLU A 592 18.99 -8.76 3.16
N ASN A 593 18.81 -9.65 4.12
CA ASN A 593 18.76 -9.30 5.55
C ASN A 593 19.92 -9.87 6.40
N GLY A 594 20.97 -10.40 5.74
CA GLY A 594 22.16 -10.90 6.43
C GLY A 594 21.93 -12.15 7.28
N ILE A 595 20.96 -13.00 6.94
CA ILE A 595 20.70 -14.25 7.66
C ILE A 595 21.63 -15.34 7.11
N SER A 596 22.63 -15.72 7.90
CA SER A 596 23.40 -16.93 7.62
C SER A 596 22.58 -18.15 8.04
N LEU A 597 22.07 -18.90 7.07
CA LEU A 597 21.45 -20.19 7.36
C LEU A 597 22.52 -21.27 7.42
N ASN A 598 22.39 -22.21 8.36
CA ASN A 598 23.34 -23.30 8.50
C ASN A 598 23.08 -24.36 7.42
N GLN A 599 24.13 -25.07 7.00
CA GLN A 599 23.95 -26.33 6.27
C GLN A 599 23.03 -27.26 7.07
N GLY A 600 21.95 -27.72 6.42
CA GLY A 600 20.96 -28.64 7.01
C GLY A 600 19.67 -27.97 7.53
N ASP A 601 19.57 -26.64 7.53
CA ASP A 601 18.28 -25.96 7.71
C ASP A 601 17.36 -26.25 6.51
N SER A 602 16.07 -26.42 6.77
CA SER A 602 15.09 -26.77 5.74
C SER A 602 13.76 -26.08 5.92
N PHE A 603 13.08 -25.87 4.79
CA PHE A 603 11.85 -25.10 4.74
C PHE A 603 10.85 -25.77 3.81
N LEU A 604 9.57 -25.67 4.12
CA LEU A 604 8.53 -26.14 3.20
C LEU A 604 8.43 -25.20 1.99
N GLN A 605 8.28 -25.80 0.82
CA GLN A 605 7.97 -25.10 -0.42
C GLN A 605 7.03 -25.93 -1.28
N THR A 606 6.10 -25.28 -1.97
CA THR A 606 5.23 -25.93 -2.97
C THR A 606 5.75 -25.72 -4.39
N PHE A 607 6.39 -24.58 -4.63
CA PHE A 607 6.83 -24.15 -5.95
C PHE A 607 7.89 -23.05 -5.88
N SER A 608 8.72 -22.91 -6.90
CA SER A 608 9.58 -21.73 -7.08
C SER A 608 9.79 -21.41 -8.56
N LEU A 609 9.64 -20.13 -8.92
CA LEU A 609 9.90 -19.65 -10.29
C LEU A 609 11.40 -19.53 -10.57
N ASP A 610 12.22 -19.42 -9.53
CA ASP A 610 13.65 -19.18 -9.66
C ASP A 610 14.47 -20.46 -9.80
N LEU A 611 13.91 -21.59 -9.35
CA LEU A 611 14.58 -22.88 -9.32
C LEU A 611 14.23 -23.74 -10.53
N GLN A 612 15.23 -24.36 -11.16
CA GLN A 612 15.04 -25.12 -12.40
C GLN A 612 14.37 -26.48 -12.23
N TRP A 613 14.39 -27.08 -11.03
CA TRP A 613 14.23 -28.52 -10.86
C TRP A 613 12.83 -29.10 -11.16
N ASP A 614 11.80 -28.27 -11.36
CA ASP A 614 10.46 -28.75 -11.74
C ASP A 614 9.56 -27.67 -12.39
N ARG A 615 10.12 -26.81 -13.25
CA ARG A 615 9.32 -25.75 -13.89
C ARG A 615 8.59 -26.27 -15.12
N THR A 616 7.27 -26.10 -15.14
CA THR A 616 6.46 -26.37 -16.33
C THR A 616 6.73 -25.33 -17.42
N PRO A 617 6.40 -25.60 -18.70
CA PRO A 617 6.48 -24.59 -19.75
C PRO A 617 5.70 -23.30 -19.44
N VAL A 618 4.56 -23.44 -18.75
CA VAL A 618 3.76 -22.31 -18.27
C VAL A 618 4.48 -21.55 -17.16
N GLY A 619 5.12 -22.25 -16.22
CA GLY A 619 5.92 -21.63 -15.16
C GLY A 619 7.12 -20.85 -15.72
N ASP A 620 7.77 -21.36 -16.77
CA ASP A 620 8.84 -20.64 -17.47
C ASP A 620 8.35 -19.38 -18.20
N ALA A 621 7.20 -19.46 -18.86
CA ALA A 621 6.56 -18.32 -19.49
C ALA A 621 6.15 -17.25 -18.46
N LEU A 622 5.59 -17.68 -17.33
CA LEU A 622 5.21 -16.83 -16.20
C LEU A 622 6.43 -16.09 -15.64
N ARG A 623 7.53 -16.80 -15.38
CA ARG A 623 8.80 -16.20 -14.93
C ARG A 623 9.27 -15.11 -15.89
N LYS A 624 9.34 -15.39 -17.19
CA LYS A 624 9.79 -14.42 -18.20
C LYS A 624 8.89 -13.19 -18.22
N ARG A 625 7.57 -13.37 -18.12
CA ARG A 625 6.63 -12.24 -18.09
C ARG A 625 6.78 -11.41 -16.81
N TYR A 626 6.98 -12.07 -15.67
CA TYR A 626 7.23 -11.38 -14.40
C TYR A 626 8.42 -10.43 -14.53
N TRP A 627 9.57 -10.92 -15.02
CA TRP A 627 10.79 -10.10 -15.20
C TRP A 627 10.65 -8.98 -16.23
N ASN A 628 9.72 -9.12 -17.19
CA ASN A 628 9.46 -8.07 -18.18
C ASN A 628 8.59 -6.93 -17.64
N LEU A 629 7.86 -7.15 -16.55
CA LEU A 629 6.87 -6.20 -16.02
C LEU A 629 7.27 -5.62 -14.66
N PHE A 630 7.91 -6.40 -13.80
CA PHE A 630 8.29 -6.01 -12.46
C PHE A 630 9.80 -5.83 -12.37
N GLU A 631 10.25 -4.78 -11.68
CA GLU A 631 11.67 -4.57 -11.43
C GLU A 631 12.26 -5.75 -10.68
N ALA A 632 13.50 -6.10 -11.03
CA ALA A 632 14.18 -7.17 -10.35
C ALA A 632 14.73 -6.71 -9.00
N PRO A 633 14.36 -7.36 -7.89
CA PRO A 633 14.99 -7.05 -6.60
C PRO A 633 16.49 -7.38 -6.65
N PRO A 634 17.29 -6.80 -5.73
CA PRO A 634 18.73 -6.98 -5.65
C PRO A 634 19.10 -8.41 -5.22
N ALA A 635 18.89 -9.38 -6.12
CA ALA A 635 19.32 -10.79 -6.05
C ALA A 635 18.84 -11.61 -7.27
N ASN A 636 18.07 -11.02 -8.21
CA ASN A 636 17.52 -11.73 -9.37
C ASN A 636 16.59 -12.89 -8.99
N HIS A 637 15.84 -12.73 -7.89
CA HIS A 637 14.85 -13.67 -7.35
C HIS A 637 13.43 -13.11 -7.38
N ILE A 638 12.39 -13.93 -7.60
CA ILE A 638 10.98 -13.52 -7.54
C ILE A 638 10.47 -13.70 -6.11
N PRO A 639 10.12 -12.61 -5.39
CA PRO A 639 9.60 -12.71 -4.02
C PRO A 639 8.31 -13.54 -3.95
N ASN A 640 8.20 -14.39 -2.92
CA ASN A 640 7.03 -15.23 -2.69
C ASN A 640 6.52 -15.97 -3.95
N PRO A 641 7.38 -16.75 -4.64
CA PRO A 641 7.08 -17.25 -5.98
C PRO A 641 5.91 -18.26 -6.00
N SER A 642 5.73 -19.02 -4.91
CA SER A 642 4.55 -19.87 -4.75
C SER A 642 3.26 -19.05 -4.73
N ALA A 643 3.23 -17.89 -4.06
CA ALA A 643 2.01 -17.08 -3.93
C ALA A 643 1.59 -16.53 -5.29
N THR A 644 2.57 -16.05 -6.07
CA THR A 644 2.35 -15.60 -7.45
C THR A 644 1.83 -16.72 -8.34
N ALA A 645 2.47 -17.89 -8.32
CA ALA A 645 2.06 -19.00 -9.19
C ALA A 645 0.71 -19.62 -8.80
N GLN A 646 0.41 -19.71 -7.50
CA GLN A 646 -0.85 -20.25 -6.98
C GLN A 646 -2.02 -19.32 -7.31
N ALA A 647 -1.82 -18.02 -7.15
CA ALA A 647 -2.81 -17.03 -7.58
C ALA A 647 -3.01 -17.05 -9.10
N TYR A 648 -1.93 -17.17 -9.88
CA TYR A 648 -1.97 -17.26 -11.33
C TYR A 648 -2.81 -18.46 -11.81
N ASP A 649 -2.49 -19.66 -11.34
CA ASP A 649 -3.19 -20.89 -11.72
C ASP A 649 -4.67 -20.85 -11.28
N LEU A 650 -4.98 -20.36 -10.07
CA LEU A 650 -6.37 -20.23 -9.61
C LEU A 650 -7.23 -19.35 -10.52
N VAL A 651 -6.67 -18.25 -11.05
CA VAL A 651 -7.40 -17.37 -11.98
C VAL A 651 -7.65 -18.06 -13.32
N PHE A 652 -6.70 -18.85 -13.83
CA PHE A 652 -6.93 -19.65 -15.03
C PHE A 652 -8.00 -20.74 -14.82
N LEU A 653 -7.98 -21.40 -13.67
CA LEU A 653 -9.00 -22.37 -13.29
C LEU A 653 -10.39 -21.71 -13.18
N LEU A 654 -10.47 -20.54 -12.56
CA LEU A 654 -11.70 -19.72 -12.52
C LEU A 654 -12.18 -19.36 -13.93
N ALA A 655 -11.29 -18.89 -14.80
CA ALA A 655 -11.64 -18.52 -16.17
C ALA A 655 -12.20 -19.71 -16.96
N LYS A 656 -11.63 -20.91 -16.80
CA LYS A 656 -12.18 -22.15 -17.37
C LYS A 656 -13.56 -22.49 -16.81
N ALA A 657 -13.78 -22.28 -15.52
CA ALA A 657 -15.09 -22.51 -14.90
C ALA A 657 -16.13 -21.53 -15.45
N LEU A 658 -15.78 -20.24 -15.56
CA LEU A 658 -16.64 -19.18 -16.13
C LEU A 658 -17.07 -19.46 -17.57
N GLN A 659 -16.24 -20.11 -18.39
CA GLN A 659 -16.61 -20.54 -19.75
C GLN A 659 -17.80 -21.53 -19.78
N ARG A 660 -18.07 -22.21 -18.66
CA ARG A 660 -19.07 -23.28 -18.56
C ARG A 660 -20.38 -22.83 -17.90
N VAL A 661 -20.44 -21.60 -17.38
CA VAL A 661 -21.64 -21.09 -16.69
C VAL A 661 -22.45 -20.21 -17.65
N PRO A 662 -23.78 -20.38 -17.75
CA PRO A 662 -24.62 -19.51 -18.57
C PRO A 662 -24.48 -18.03 -18.16
N GLU A 663 -24.50 -17.14 -19.14
CA GLU A 663 -24.38 -15.69 -18.92
C GLU A 663 -25.39 -15.18 -17.87
N GLY A 664 -24.95 -14.30 -16.97
CA GLY A 664 -25.80 -13.66 -15.96
C GLY A 664 -26.03 -14.47 -14.68
N ARG A 665 -25.44 -15.67 -14.55
CA ARG A 665 -25.47 -16.48 -13.31
C ARG A 665 -24.17 -16.44 -12.50
N GLY A 666 -23.43 -15.33 -12.54
CA GLY A 666 -22.23 -15.13 -11.73
C GLY A 666 -22.49 -15.56 -10.28
N GLY A 667 -21.80 -16.61 -9.84
CA GLY A 667 -21.95 -17.19 -8.50
C GLY A 667 -22.80 -18.45 -8.35
N THR A 668 -23.85 -18.65 -9.16
CA THR A 668 -24.71 -19.84 -9.04
C THR A 668 -24.27 -20.93 -10.03
N GLY A 669 -23.72 -22.03 -9.50
CA GLY A 669 -23.20 -23.16 -10.30
C GLY A 669 -21.74 -22.99 -10.73
N LEU A 670 -21.07 -21.91 -10.32
CA LEU A 670 -19.64 -21.70 -10.58
C LEU A 670 -18.77 -22.64 -9.72
N ASP A 671 -19.23 -22.96 -8.52
CA ASP A 671 -18.71 -24.03 -7.65
C ASP A 671 -18.75 -25.39 -8.36
N VAL A 672 -19.90 -25.76 -8.93
CA VAL A 672 -20.06 -27.00 -9.70
C VAL A 672 -19.17 -27.00 -10.96
N ALA A 673 -19.00 -25.85 -11.60
CA ALA A 673 -18.12 -25.72 -12.75
C ALA A 673 -16.64 -25.91 -12.36
N MET A 674 -16.22 -25.38 -11.21
CA MET A 674 -14.88 -25.60 -10.64
C MET A 674 -14.62 -27.08 -10.30
N GLU A 675 -15.62 -27.77 -9.73
CA GLU A 675 -15.53 -29.20 -9.40
C GLU A 675 -15.42 -30.12 -10.62
N ARG A 676 -15.80 -29.63 -11.81
CA ARG A 676 -15.86 -30.41 -13.06
C ARG A 676 -14.80 -29.99 -14.07
N LEU A 677 -13.80 -29.22 -13.66
CA LEU A 677 -12.73 -28.79 -14.55
C LEU A 677 -12.00 -29.99 -15.16
N GLU A 678 -11.78 -29.90 -16.46
CA GLU A 678 -10.89 -30.80 -17.19
C GLU A 678 -9.42 -30.49 -16.88
N ALA A 679 -8.53 -31.32 -17.43
CA ALA A 679 -7.11 -31.15 -17.26
C ALA A 679 -6.63 -29.73 -17.62
N HIS A 680 -5.66 -29.23 -16.85
CA HIS A 680 -5.08 -27.90 -17.02
C HIS A 680 -3.56 -27.98 -16.84
N GLN A 681 -2.83 -27.41 -17.80
CA GLN A 681 -1.41 -27.17 -17.66
C GLN A 681 -1.23 -25.84 -16.94
N GLY A 682 -0.81 -25.88 -15.67
CA GLY A 682 -0.56 -24.68 -14.89
C GLY A 682 0.93 -24.38 -14.74
N ALA A 683 1.20 -23.22 -14.14
CA ALA A 683 2.54 -22.78 -13.79
C ALA A 683 3.18 -23.70 -12.74
N ILE A 684 2.40 -24.20 -11.79
CA ILE A 684 2.91 -25.04 -10.69
C ILE A 684 3.09 -26.48 -11.14
N LYS A 685 2.06 -27.03 -11.81
CA LYS A 685 2.02 -28.42 -12.25
C LYS A 685 0.96 -28.63 -13.32
N ASN A 686 0.94 -29.85 -13.87
CA ASN A 686 -0.17 -30.31 -14.68
C ASN A 686 -1.27 -30.88 -13.78
N TYR A 687 -2.45 -30.27 -13.81
CA TYR A 687 -3.63 -30.73 -13.09
C TYR A 687 -4.43 -31.68 -13.98
N SER A 688 -4.58 -32.94 -13.58
CA SER A 688 -5.52 -33.85 -14.25
C SER A 688 -6.97 -33.56 -13.85
N TRP A 689 -7.19 -33.36 -12.55
CA TRP A 689 -8.46 -32.98 -11.94
C TRP A 689 -8.15 -31.98 -10.82
N PRO A 690 -8.17 -30.67 -11.09
CA PRO A 690 -7.79 -29.67 -10.08
C PRO A 690 -8.62 -29.81 -8.81
N PHE A 691 -9.94 -29.97 -8.95
CA PHE A 691 -10.90 -30.09 -7.87
C PHE A 691 -11.92 -31.20 -8.16
N SER A 692 -12.69 -31.59 -7.15
CA SER A 692 -13.84 -32.48 -7.28
C SER A 692 -14.90 -32.12 -6.23
N HIS A 693 -16.09 -32.73 -6.32
CA HIS A 693 -17.19 -32.55 -5.37
C HIS A 693 -16.84 -32.84 -3.89
N ILE A 694 -15.79 -33.62 -3.62
CA ILE A 694 -15.31 -33.94 -2.27
C ILE A 694 -13.89 -33.42 -1.98
N ARG A 695 -13.30 -32.65 -2.92
CA ARG A 695 -11.93 -32.16 -2.80
C ARG A 695 -11.78 -30.79 -3.43
N HIS A 696 -11.76 -29.77 -2.58
CA HIS A 696 -11.47 -28.38 -2.97
C HIS A 696 -10.04 -27.93 -2.63
N GLU A 697 -9.18 -28.91 -2.33
CA GLU A 697 -7.73 -28.77 -2.17
C GLU A 697 -7.04 -29.14 -3.48
N GLY A 698 -6.42 -28.16 -4.15
CA GLY A 698 -5.77 -28.37 -5.45
C GLY A 698 -4.35 -28.95 -5.36
N LEU A 699 -3.72 -28.84 -4.19
CA LEU A 699 -2.44 -29.46 -3.87
C LEU A 699 -2.62 -30.71 -3.01
N ALA A 700 -1.80 -31.70 -3.26
CA ALA A 700 -1.66 -32.93 -2.49
C ALA A 700 -0.39 -32.85 -1.62
N PRO A 701 -0.25 -33.70 -0.58
CA PRO A 701 0.99 -33.79 0.20
C PRO A 701 2.25 -33.97 -0.65
N SER A 702 2.17 -34.70 -1.77
CA SER A 702 3.29 -34.92 -2.71
C SER A 702 3.74 -33.67 -3.46
N ASP A 703 2.92 -32.60 -3.48
CA ASP A 703 3.29 -31.32 -4.09
C ASP A 703 4.11 -30.45 -3.13
N VAL A 704 4.11 -30.77 -1.83
CA VAL A 704 4.87 -30.06 -0.81
C VAL A 704 6.24 -30.72 -0.65
N ILE A 705 7.30 -29.93 -0.71
CA ILE A 705 8.67 -30.43 -0.60
C ILE A 705 9.45 -29.65 0.47
N LEU A 706 10.54 -30.26 0.94
CA LEU A 706 11.55 -29.58 1.72
C LEU A 706 12.64 -29.02 0.80
N VAL A 707 12.98 -27.76 1.00
CA VAL A 707 14.11 -27.09 0.35
C VAL A 707 15.15 -26.67 1.38
N GLN A 708 16.41 -26.57 0.95
CA GLN A 708 17.54 -26.09 1.73
C GLN A 708 18.43 -25.19 0.85
N PHE A 709 19.31 -24.42 1.45
CA PHE A 709 20.35 -23.70 0.69
C PHE A 709 21.52 -24.62 0.37
N ASN A 710 22.06 -24.51 -0.85
CA ASN A 710 23.36 -25.06 -1.20
C ASN A 710 24.49 -24.10 -0.81
N ASP A 711 25.75 -24.50 -1.04
CA ASP A 711 26.93 -23.70 -0.70
C ASP A 711 27.04 -22.38 -1.47
N GLU A 712 26.30 -22.23 -2.57
CA GLU A 712 26.23 -21.01 -3.38
C GLU A 712 25.11 -20.06 -2.92
N GLY A 713 24.39 -20.39 -1.84
CA GLY A 713 23.26 -19.60 -1.36
C GLY A 713 22.01 -19.73 -2.23
N MET A 714 21.92 -20.78 -3.06
CA MET A 714 20.76 -21.09 -3.88
C MET A 714 19.87 -22.14 -3.19
N LEU A 715 18.55 -21.96 -3.27
CA LEU A 715 17.62 -22.98 -2.83
C LEU A 715 17.67 -24.23 -3.70
N VAL A 716 17.68 -25.40 -3.08
CA VAL A 716 17.60 -26.70 -3.74
C VAL A 716 16.69 -27.64 -2.96
N PRO A 717 16.00 -28.59 -3.61
CA PRO A 717 15.27 -29.64 -2.92
C PRO A 717 16.20 -30.44 -1.99
N ARG A 718 15.66 -30.84 -0.84
CA ARG A 718 16.34 -31.72 0.09
C ARG A 718 15.90 -33.16 -0.18
N GLY A 719 16.83 -34.00 -0.68
CA GLY A 719 16.58 -35.37 -1.13
C GLY A 719 16.39 -35.50 -2.65
N THR A 720 16.74 -36.65 -3.22
CA THR A 720 16.65 -36.91 -4.67
C THR A 720 15.21 -36.92 -5.15
N SER A 721 14.86 -35.96 -6.01
CA SER A 721 13.79 -35.92 -7.02
C SER A 721 12.53 -36.76 -6.76
N ARG A 722 11.36 -36.10 -6.79
CA ARG A 722 10.04 -36.72 -6.99
C ARG A 722 10.17 -38.00 -7.85
N LYS A 723 9.91 -39.17 -7.25
CA LYS A 723 9.66 -40.38 -8.01
C LYS A 723 8.19 -40.43 -8.38
#